data_AF-A0A7R7XWS9-F1
#
_entry.id   AF-A0A7R7XWS9-F1
#
_cell.length_a   1.000
_cell.length_b   1.000
_cell.length_c   1.000
_cell.angle_alpha   90.00
_cell.angle_beta   90.00
_cell.angle_gamma   90.00
#
_symmetry.space_group_name_H-M   'P 1'
#
loop_
_entity.id
_entity.type
_entity.pdbx_description
1 polymer ?
#
loop_
_entity_poly.entity_id
_entity_poly.type
_entity_poly.pdbx_seq_one_letter_code
_entity_poly.pdbx_strand_id
1 'polypeptide(L)'
;MPDAKLERGTRGRYARLLCQRCRARKIKCNLPDRSQLGPLGSPQPPEQSCERCRNLGLECVIERSTLGRPSLKRSESTSAHSYPAAQNEQVGLLFNAQIKDHSAIESAQSPGGTESTASPGTTQEIRAVADKTVFESVMEFQNFFASALGKDRIFGATIPRATSGYTTPLPELVSEQMASSLDKELAWYKFFIPGLPGLLGIRRRLESGDGLNIGTNLLFALLCLIACDTTANFDRSHSALKRNLQLAVSSYGQEFIFSPPTHRDSVLVCLLAADYRPTAMAVSQHTAHRAIKSTLYLNIAVRVAEKLQMLPSQLNLSFADIPAMGNEEFEHQITYSLQGMKAFTQDLILDGLLSRPVQVLQEALDRMAPHIHVYQHVFQHRPCSPRVIFQIQWATASYMLLDALKEIKQNWTNPQRLYHVVDEIEQRCLEQIRFGRLALSNTTQSGPPEGVPVARALLEYRFHAVIGRIYGIALLHVMVLRSRTSNNSLPGDSEIDPQEANEIGATLSDAMTNISDELGVQIVTFLSRFGHPFPERLLTVLEMFIGSTDLKLDGVPFQAPFRDMVLDILIFSRSIVENNSINVRNLYGRMRDNADQQVLVIAECAKRFSNMVASPVKSIEAAFAGGCVFAASTKVMMAFLDIMRDLKRESDLGNAGPLPAAAGTSAEGPGIRSSASEQNPGSLWSTELMPNSFNADEFLFDWSTIMGFDKDMLNNDSNLGFGFG
;
A
#
# COMPACT_ATOMS: atom_id res chain seq x y z
N MET A 1 57.52 -10.03 54.61
CA MET A 1 56.92 -11.29 55.09
C MET A 1 55.46 -11.01 55.46
N PRO A 2 54.45 -11.72 54.94
CA PRO A 2 54.36 -12.47 53.68
C PRO A 2 53.34 -11.84 52.70
N ASP A 3 53.36 -12.35 51.47
CA ASP A 3 52.32 -12.23 50.44
C ASP A 3 50.90 -12.38 51.00
N ALA A 4 50.05 -11.37 50.78
CA ALA A 4 48.62 -11.58 50.64
C ALA A 4 48.25 -11.26 49.19
N LYS A 5 48.32 -12.27 48.33
CA LYS A 5 47.62 -12.27 47.04
C LYS A 5 46.17 -11.85 47.35
N LEU A 6 45.75 -10.69 46.86
CA LEU A 6 44.33 -10.39 46.72
C LEU A 6 43.78 -11.48 45.81
N GLU A 7 43.06 -12.43 46.44
CA GLU A 7 42.37 -13.51 45.76
C GLU A 7 41.62 -12.90 44.57
N ARG A 8 42.04 -13.28 43.36
CA ARG A 8 41.23 -13.04 42.18
C ARG A 8 39.98 -13.88 42.41
N GLY A 9 38.94 -13.22 42.95
CA GLY A 9 37.65 -13.81 43.20
C GLY A 9 37.25 -14.69 42.02
N THR A 10 36.75 -15.87 42.35
CA THR A 10 36.10 -16.78 41.41
C THR A 10 35.22 -15.97 40.47
N ARG A 11 35.28 -16.23 39.15
CA ARG A 11 34.37 -15.63 38.16
C ARG A 11 32.93 -16.11 38.44
N GLY A 12 32.32 -15.59 39.50
CA GLY A 12 30.95 -15.84 39.88
C GLY A 12 30.04 -14.86 39.16
N ARG A 13 29.06 -15.39 38.40
CA ARG A 13 27.75 -14.78 38.04
C ARG A 13 27.69 -13.33 37.48
N TYR A 14 28.81 -12.65 37.20
CA TYR A 14 28.85 -11.28 36.64
C TYR A 14 28.72 -11.20 35.12
N ALA A 15 28.68 -12.34 34.40
CA ALA A 15 28.62 -12.36 32.94
C ALA A 15 27.31 -11.80 32.33
N ARG A 16 26.30 -11.52 33.16
CA ARG A 16 24.96 -11.09 32.73
C ARG A 16 24.63 -9.62 33.04
N LEU A 17 25.52 -8.82 33.61
CA LEU A 17 25.25 -7.40 33.91
C LEU A 17 26.39 -6.53 33.38
N LEU A 18 26.08 -5.60 32.49
CA LEU A 18 27.03 -4.67 31.89
C LEU A 18 26.36 -3.31 31.74
N CYS A 19 27.11 -2.21 31.92
CA CYS A 19 26.57 -0.90 31.58
C CYS A 19 26.60 -0.65 30.07
N GLN A 20 25.61 0.07 29.54
CA GLN A 20 25.46 0.34 28.11
C GLN A 20 26.73 0.94 27.49
N ARG A 21 27.42 1.86 28.19
CA ARG A 21 28.63 2.53 27.68
C ARG A 21 29.84 1.61 27.60
N CYS A 22 30.04 0.73 28.58
CA CYS A 22 31.10 -0.27 28.53
C CYS A 22 30.79 -1.37 27.50
N ARG A 23 29.50 -1.71 27.31
CA ARG A 23 29.01 -2.63 26.27
C ARG A 23 29.26 -2.07 24.87
N ALA A 24 28.84 -0.83 24.59
CA ALA A 24 29.03 -0.18 23.30
C ALA A 24 30.51 -0.10 22.89
N ARG A 25 31.40 0.11 23.87
CA ARG A 25 32.85 0.16 23.65
C ARG A 25 33.56 -1.19 23.76
N LYS A 26 32.83 -2.29 24.02
CA LYS A 26 33.36 -3.66 24.18
C LYS A 26 34.51 -3.80 25.19
N ILE A 27 34.49 -2.99 26.26
CA ILE A 27 35.52 -2.98 27.30
C ILE A 27 35.02 -3.64 28.60
N LYS A 28 35.95 -3.97 29.49
CA LYS A 28 35.61 -4.58 30.79
C LYS A 28 34.82 -3.58 31.65
N CYS A 29 33.63 -3.99 32.08
CA CYS A 29 32.80 -3.25 33.03
C CYS A 29 33.03 -3.83 34.43
N ASN A 30 33.69 -3.08 35.32
CA ASN A 30 33.82 -3.46 36.73
C ASN A 30 32.64 -2.85 37.49
N LEU A 31 31.60 -3.65 37.75
CA LEU A 31 30.43 -3.24 38.53
C LEU A 31 30.64 -3.51 40.02
N PRO A 32 30.03 -2.71 40.92
CA PRO A 32 29.89 -3.05 42.34
C PRO A 32 29.09 -4.35 42.55
N ASP A 33 29.12 -4.88 43.77
CA ASP A 33 28.37 -6.09 44.12
C ASP A 33 26.87 -5.93 43.85
N ARG A 34 26.22 -7.02 43.41
CA ARG A 34 24.83 -7.00 42.93
C ARG A 34 23.81 -6.47 43.95
N SER A 35 24.07 -6.61 45.24
CA SER A 35 23.23 -6.10 46.32
C SER A 35 23.26 -4.56 46.45
N GLN A 36 24.25 -3.91 45.83
CA GLN A 36 24.46 -2.47 45.88
C GLN A 36 24.05 -1.75 44.58
N LEU A 37 23.48 -2.48 43.61
CA LEU A 37 23.00 -1.89 42.36
C LEU A 37 21.57 -1.37 42.53
N GLY A 38 21.32 -0.15 42.07
CA GLY A 38 19.99 0.43 41.94
C GLY A 38 19.16 -0.21 40.81
N PRO A 39 17.97 0.35 40.50
CA PRO A 39 17.05 -0.22 39.52
C PRO A 39 17.72 -0.36 38.14
N LEU A 40 17.64 -1.55 37.54
CA LEU A 40 18.20 -1.82 36.22
C LEU A 40 17.45 -1.03 35.13
N GLY A 41 18.16 -0.59 34.10
CA GLY A 41 17.59 0.25 33.02
C GLY A 41 17.46 1.74 33.38
N SER A 42 17.87 2.14 34.60
CA SER A 42 17.96 3.53 35.02
C SER A 42 19.41 3.96 35.30
N PRO A 43 19.73 5.27 35.22
CA PRO A 43 21.06 5.78 35.54
C PRO A 43 21.43 5.51 37.00
N GLN A 44 22.57 4.85 37.22
CA GLN A 44 23.04 4.57 38.57
C GLN A 44 23.68 5.81 39.21
N PRO A 45 23.50 6.03 40.52
CA PRO A 45 24.26 7.05 41.24
C PRO A 45 25.77 6.74 41.20
N PRO A 46 26.66 7.73 41.45
CA PRO A 46 28.11 7.58 41.29
C PRO A 46 28.71 6.43 42.12
N GLU A 47 28.17 6.19 43.31
CA GLU A 47 28.58 5.13 44.24
C GLU A 47 28.26 3.73 43.72
N GLN A 48 27.21 3.61 42.90
CA GLN A 48 26.68 2.35 42.34
C GLN A 48 27.03 2.19 40.85
N SER A 49 27.71 3.17 40.27
CA SER A 49 28.19 3.16 38.89
C SER A 49 29.39 2.24 38.71
N CYS A 50 29.60 1.76 37.49
CA CYS A 50 30.82 1.01 37.17
C CYS A 50 32.06 1.89 37.36
N GLU A 51 33.17 1.28 37.77
CA GLU A 51 34.40 1.98 38.14
C GLU A 51 34.85 2.99 37.06
N ARG A 52 34.73 2.60 35.79
CA ARG A 52 35.07 3.47 34.66
C ARG A 52 34.11 4.63 34.48
N CYS A 53 32.80 4.39 34.52
CA CYS A 53 31.81 5.46 34.38
C CYS A 53 31.95 6.45 35.54
N ARG A 54 32.20 5.96 36.76
CA ARG A 54 32.49 6.79 37.92
C ARG A 54 33.73 7.66 37.71
N ASN A 55 34.85 7.07 37.28
CA ASN A 55 36.12 7.80 37.10
C ASN A 55 36.08 8.81 35.95
N LEU A 56 35.20 8.60 34.96
CA LEU A 56 35.03 9.49 33.81
C LEU A 56 33.83 10.45 33.95
N GLY A 57 33.13 10.44 35.08
CA GLY A 57 31.93 11.26 35.29
C GLY A 57 30.80 10.97 34.28
N LEU A 58 30.69 9.73 33.80
CA LEU A 58 29.73 9.32 32.79
C LEU A 58 28.52 8.64 33.42
N GLU A 59 27.36 8.85 32.81
CA GLU A 59 26.14 8.14 33.15
C GLU A 59 26.29 6.62 32.97
N CYS A 60 25.91 5.86 34.00
CA CYS A 60 26.04 4.40 34.03
C CYS A 60 24.67 3.73 34.09
N VAL A 61 24.13 3.29 32.95
CA VAL A 61 22.88 2.50 32.89
C VAL A 61 23.23 1.03 32.77
N ILE A 62 22.81 0.21 33.74
CA ILE A 62 23.13 -1.23 33.80
C ILE A 62 21.95 -2.05 33.27
N GLU A 63 22.22 -2.96 32.34
CA GLU A 63 21.24 -3.87 31.74
C GLU A 63 21.63 -5.35 31.93
N ARG A 64 20.65 -6.24 31.78
CA ARG A 64 20.91 -7.69 31.68
C ARG A 64 21.42 -8.05 30.28
N SER A 65 22.64 -8.55 30.20
CA SER A 65 23.24 -9.12 28.99
C SER A 65 22.79 -10.57 28.80
N THR A 66 22.24 -10.90 27.64
CA THR A 66 21.70 -12.24 27.34
C THR A 66 22.72 -13.25 26.79
N LEU A 67 23.90 -12.86 26.27
CA LEU A 67 24.88 -13.83 25.71
C LEU A 67 26.34 -13.36 25.86
N GLY A 68 27.26 -14.35 25.93
CA GLY A 68 28.70 -14.20 26.20
C GLY A 68 29.54 -13.56 25.08
N ARG A 69 30.80 -13.27 25.42
CA ARG A 69 31.76 -12.42 24.69
C ARG A 69 32.05 -12.91 23.25
N PRO A 70 31.81 -12.10 22.19
CA PRO A 70 32.35 -12.34 20.85
C PRO A 70 33.88 -12.11 20.83
N SER A 71 34.62 -12.98 20.14
CA SER A 71 36.07 -12.87 19.94
C SER A 71 36.42 -11.76 18.95
N LEU A 72 37.58 -11.14 19.18
CA LEU A 72 38.11 -9.97 18.46
C LEU A 72 38.89 -10.42 17.21
N LYS A 73 38.44 -10.08 15.99
CA LYS A 73 39.34 -9.93 14.84
C LYS A 73 39.80 -8.47 14.81
N ARG A 74 41.11 -8.25 14.98
CA ARG A 74 41.76 -6.94 14.84
C ARG A 74 41.78 -6.55 13.37
N SER A 75 41.36 -5.33 13.03
CA SER A 75 41.89 -4.59 11.89
C SER A 75 42.83 -3.52 12.44
N GLU A 76 44.08 -3.58 12.05
CA GLU A 76 45.08 -2.57 12.37
C GLU A 76 44.71 -1.24 11.69
N SER A 77 44.78 -0.14 12.44
CA SER A 77 44.83 1.21 11.90
C SER A 77 46.26 1.70 11.96
N THR A 78 46.81 2.13 10.82
CA THR A 78 47.92 3.07 10.77
C THR A 78 47.39 4.51 10.67
N SER A 79 48.02 5.37 11.46
CA SER A 79 47.97 6.85 11.60
C SER A 79 47.95 7.66 10.30
N ALA A 80 47.68 8.97 10.20
CA ALA A 80 47.21 10.08 11.05
C ALA A 80 46.99 11.33 10.13
N HIS A 81 46.34 12.37 10.68
CA HIS A 81 46.40 13.80 10.32
C HIS A 81 45.32 14.47 9.43
N SER A 82 44.62 15.43 10.07
CA SER A 82 44.30 16.82 9.68
C SER A 82 43.22 17.15 8.62
N TYR A 83 42.28 18.03 9.02
CA TYR A 83 41.27 18.77 8.22
C TYR A 83 41.87 19.95 7.42
N PRO A 84 41.13 20.76 6.59
CA PRO A 84 39.88 20.57 5.81
C PRO A 84 39.94 21.10 4.33
N ALA A 85 38.83 20.93 3.58
CA ALA A 85 38.28 21.80 2.50
C ALA A 85 38.37 21.39 1.00
N ALA A 86 37.16 21.33 0.41
CA ALA A 86 36.72 21.72 -0.94
C ALA A 86 36.96 20.82 -2.18
N GLN A 87 35.90 20.79 -3.01
CA GLN A 87 35.75 20.36 -4.42
C GLN A 87 35.53 18.85 -4.63
N ASN A 88 34.31 18.44 -4.97
CA ASN A 88 33.69 18.34 -6.31
C ASN A 88 34.24 17.13 -7.10
N GLU A 89 33.33 16.35 -7.69
CA GLU A 89 33.56 15.13 -8.50
C GLU A 89 33.87 13.83 -7.76
N GLN A 90 32.81 13.08 -7.41
CA GLN A 90 32.72 11.60 -7.52
C GLN A 90 31.37 11.11 -6.97
N VAL A 91 30.30 11.35 -7.73
CA VAL A 91 28.99 10.73 -7.51
C VAL A 91 28.77 9.78 -8.68
N GLY A 92 29.17 8.52 -8.51
CA GLY A 92 29.06 7.52 -9.58
C GLY A 92 29.47 6.10 -9.21
N LEU A 93 30.10 5.88 -8.04
CA LEU A 93 30.60 4.55 -7.63
C LEU A 93 30.06 4.05 -6.28
N LEU A 94 29.01 4.68 -5.74
CA LEU A 94 28.41 4.27 -4.45
C LEU A 94 27.21 3.32 -4.56
N PHE A 95 26.73 3.02 -5.77
CA PHE A 95 25.53 2.18 -5.96
C PHE A 95 25.77 0.68 -5.68
N ASN A 96 26.98 0.17 -5.95
CA ASN A 96 27.33 -1.23 -5.66
C ASN A 96 27.58 -1.54 -4.18
N ALA A 97 27.61 -0.53 -3.30
CA ALA A 97 27.79 -0.73 -1.86
C ALA A 97 26.47 -0.85 -1.08
N GLN A 98 25.35 -0.33 -1.59
CA GLN A 98 24.08 -0.29 -0.85
C GLN A 98 23.23 -1.56 -0.98
N ILE A 99 23.53 -2.45 -1.93
CA ILE A 99 23.02 -3.84 -1.92
C ILE A 99 23.62 -4.63 -0.74
N LYS A 100 24.74 -4.16 -0.17
CA LYS A 100 25.40 -4.78 0.99
C LYS A 100 24.80 -4.37 2.34
N ASP A 101 23.99 -3.32 2.39
CA ASP A 101 23.33 -2.89 3.64
C ASP A 101 21.96 -3.55 3.85
N HIS A 102 21.36 -4.10 2.79
CA HIS A 102 20.22 -5.01 2.92
C HIS A 102 20.59 -6.34 3.61
N SER A 103 21.86 -6.76 3.55
CA SER A 103 22.33 -7.99 4.21
C SER A 103 22.73 -7.80 5.69
N ALA A 104 22.78 -6.56 6.20
CA ALA A 104 23.15 -6.28 7.59
C ALA A 104 21.96 -6.11 8.55
N ILE A 105 20.77 -5.79 8.04
CA ILE A 105 19.59 -5.50 8.88
C ILE A 105 18.75 -6.75 9.16
N GLU A 106 18.74 -7.73 8.25
CA GLU A 106 18.04 -9.01 8.45
C GLU A 106 18.90 -10.09 9.13
N SER A 107 20.22 -9.89 9.23
CA SER A 107 21.15 -10.82 9.90
C SER A 107 21.18 -10.70 11.44
N ALA A 108 20.38 -9.82 12.04
CA ALA A 108 20.34 -9.60 13.49
C ALA A 108 19.20 -10.32 14.24
N GLN A 109 18.37 -11.13 13.57
CA GLN A 109 17.26 -11.86 14.20
C GLN A 109 17.27 -13.35 13.85
N SER A 110 18.26 -14.10 14.37
CA SER A 110 18.02 -15.50 14.72
C SER A 110 19.02 -16.01 15.79
N PRO A 111 18.56 -16.58 16.92
CA PRO A 111 19.42 -17.13 17.96
C PRO A 111 19.72 -18.62 17.78
N GLY A 112 21.02 -18.97 17.81
CA GLY A 112 21.53 -20.27 18.28
C GLY A 112 21.49 -21.44 17.27
N GLY A 113 22.67 -21.85 16.77
CA GLY A 113 22.85 -23.01 15.91
C GLY A 113 23.60 -24.18 16.57
N THR A 114 23.69 -25.29 15.84
CA THR A 114 24.82 -26.24 15.94
C THR A 114 25.21 -26.69 14.53
N GLU A 115 26.52 -26.84 14.38
CA GLU A 115 27.30 -26.93 13.16
C GLU A 115 26.99 -28.20 12.33
N SER A 116 26.90 -28.04 11.01
CA SER A 116 27.46 -28.99 10.05
C SER A 116 27.77 -28.27 8.74
N THR A 117 29.03 -28.32 8.34
CA THR A 117 29.56 -28.18 6.97
C THR A 117 28.87 -27.18 6.05
N ALA A 118 29.53 -26.04 5.81
CA ALA A 118 29.12 -25.03 4.83
C ALA A 118 28.71 -25.65 3.48
N SER A 119 27.42 -25.59 3.19
CA SER A 119 26.84 -25.84 1.87
C SER A 119 26.77 -24.51 1.10
N PRO A 120 26.94 -24.50 -0.23
CA PRO A 120 26.77 -23.31 -1.07
C PRO A 120 25.40 -22.62 -0.98
N GLY A 121 24.40 -23.25 -0.34
CA GLY A 121 22.99 -22.83 -0.35
C GLY A 121 22.63 -21.55 0.41
N THR A 122 23.28 -21.22 1.53
CA THR A 122 22.76 -20.16 2.44
C THR A 122 22.93 -18.74 1.88
N THR A 123 23.97 -18.48 1.10
CA THR A 123 24.17 -17.18 0.42
C THR A 123 23.25 -17.03 -0.80
N GLN A 124 22.91 -18.15 -1.43
CA GLN A 124 22.01 -18.20 -2.58
C GLN A 124 20.55 -18.04 -2.15
N GLU A 125 20.16 -18.60 -1.00
CA GLU A 125 18.85 -18.40 -0.38
C GLU A 125 18.60 -16.93 0.02
N ILE A 126 19.59 -16.26 0.62
CA ILE A 126 19.45 -14.83 0.99
C ILE A 126 19.33 -13.95 -0.26
N ARG A 127 20.12 -14.23 -1.30
CA ARG A 127 20.00 -13.51 -2.59
C ARG A 127 18.66 -13.80 -3.26
N ALA A 128 18.21 -15.06 -3.27
CA ALA A 128 16.91 -15.44 -3.83
C ALA A 128 15.73 -14.80 -3.09
N VAL A 129 15.81 -14.62 -1.76
CA VAL A 129 14.80 -13.90 -0.97
C VAL A 129 14.81 -12.41 -1.31
N ALA A 130 15.98 -11.78 -1.43
CA ALA A 130 16.08 -10.38 -1.83
C ALA A 130 15.54 -10.15 -3.25
N ASP A 131 15.92 -10.98 -4.21
CA ASP A 131 15.45 -10.94 -5.60
C ASP A 131 13.92 -11.14 -5.67
N LYS A 132 13.38 -12.05 -4.85
CA LYS A 132 11.93 -12.26 -4.70
C LYS A 132 11.21 -11.03 -4.13
N THR A 133 11.77 -10.36 -3.11
CA THR A 133 11.13 -9.16 -2.54
C THR A 133 11.14 -7.97 -3.49
N VAL A 134 12.20 -7.83 -4.30
CA VAL A 134 12.28 -6.81 -5.36
C VAL A 134 11.24 -7.11 -6.43
N PHE A 135 11.18 -8.35 -6.91
CA PHE A 135 10.18 -8.80 -7.86
C PHE A 135 8.74 -8.57 -7.40
N GLU A 136 8.43 -8.99 -6.17
CA GLU A 136 7.13 -8.78 -5.55
C GLU A 136 6.79 -7.29 -5.45
N SER A 137 7.78 -6.42 -5.28
CA SER A 137 7.57 -4.96 -5.29
C SER A 137 7.34 -4.40 -6.69
N VAL A 138 7.93 -4.98 -7.74
CA VAL A 138 7.65 -4.58 -9.13
C VAL A 138 6.23 -4.98 -9.52
N MET A 139 5.84 -6.22 -9.20
CA MET A 139 4.57 -6.81 -9.63
C MET A 139 3.37 -6.40 -8.80
N GLU A 140 3.52 -6.27 -7.48
CA GLU A 140 2.39 -6.05 -6.56
C GLU A 140 2.51 -4.71 -5.85
N PHE A 141 1.55 -3.82 -6.12
CA PHE A 141 1.63 -2.42 -5.72
C PHE A 141 1.68 -2.21 -4.19
N GLN A 142 1.04 -3.07 -3.40
CA GLN A 142 1.12 -3.02 -1.95
C GLN A 142 2.53 -3.30 -1.40
N ASN A 143 3.32 -4.12 -2.11
CA ASN A 143 4.72 -4.38 -1.78
C ASN A 143 5.60 -3.20 -2.17
N PHE A 144 5.38 -2.66 -3.37
CA PHE A 144 5.97 -1.38 -3.81
C PHE A 144 5.74 -0.28 -2.77
N PHE A 145 4.48 -0.05 -2.40
CA PHE A 145 4.07 1.06 -1.55
C PHE A 145 4.68 0.96 -0.15
N ALA A 146 4.67 -0.25 0.44
CA ALA A 146 5.33 -0.48 1.72
C ALA A 146 6.86 -0.33 1.65
N SER A 147 7.50 -0.79 0.56
CA SER A 147 8.94 -0.68 0.36
C SER A 147 9.38 0.78 0.18
N ALA A 148 8.67 1.54 -0.65
CA ALA A 148 8.91 2.96 -0.87
C ALA A 148 8.83 3.75 0.45
N LEU A 149 7.80 3.50 1.26
CA LEU A 149 7.63 4.17 2.55
C LEU A 149 8.63 3.70 3.61
N GLY A 150 9.19 2.50 3.48
CA GLY A 150 10.25 2.01 4.35
C GLY A 150 11.58 2.77 4.20
N LYS A 151 11.81 3.40 3.05
CA LYS A 151 12.98 4.25 2.77
C LYS A 151 12.81 5.68 3.31
N ASP A 152 11.58 6.09 3.61
CA ASP A 152 11.25 7.45 4.09
C ASP A 152 11.42 7.55 5.62
N ARG A 153 12.23 8.52 6.06
CA ARG A 153 12.56 8.76 7.49
C ARG A 153 11.49 9.54 8.26
N ILE A 154 10.49 10.08 7.59
CA ILE A 154 9.42 10.90 8.17
C ILE A 154 8.16 10.05 8.36
N PHE A 155 7.88 9.13 7.44
CA PHE A 155 6.67 8.31 7.50
C PHE A 155 6.57 7.56 8.84
N GLY A 156 5.44 7.74 9.53
CA GLY A 156 5.18 7.10 10.83
C GLY A 156 6.05 7.57 12.00
N ALA A 157 6.86 8.63 11.85
CA ALA A 157 7.72 9.15 12.92
C ALA A 157 6.93 9.65 14.15
N THR A 158 5.70 10.13 13.95
CA THR A 158 4.87 10.76 14.99
C THR A 158 3.73 9.86 15.49
N ILE A 159 3.76 8.56 15.15
CA ILE A 159 2.74 7.59 15.62
C ILE A 159 2.75 7.58 17.15
N PRO A 160 1.62 7.91 17.81
CA PRO A 160 1.52 7.91 19.26
C PRO A 160 1.78 6.53 19.86
N ARG A 161 2.55 6.50 20.96
CA ARG A 161 2.93 5.26 21.64
C ARG A 161 2.48 5.31 23.09
N ALA A 162 1.65 4.35 23.49
CA ALA A 162 1.41 4.09 24.89
C ALA A 162 2.63 3.33 25.47
N THR A 163 3.23 3.86 26.53
CA THR A 163 4.32 3.22 27.29
C THR A 163 3.81 2.37 28.45
N SER A 164 2.51 2.42 28.73
CA SER A 164 1.81 1.71 29.79
C SER A 164 0.36 1.43 29.39
N GLY A 165 -0.30 0.53 30.11
CA GLY A 165 -1.73 0.28 29.91
C GLY A 165 -2.57 1.55 30.08
N TYR A 166 -3.60 1.70 29.25
CA TYR A 166 -4.55 2.81 29.34
C TYR A 166 -5.55 2.55 30.47
N THR A 167 -5.62 3.48 31.43
CA THR A 167 -6.37 3.31 32.68
C THR A 167 -7.68 4.07 32.74
N THR A 168 -7.89 5.08 31.88
CA THR A 168 -9.11 5.88 31.88
C THR A 168 -10.24 5.12 31.17
N PRO A 169 -11.41 4.91 31.81
CA PRO A 169 -12.56 4.32 31.14
C PRO A 169 -13.00 5.14 29.91
N LEU A 170 -13.15 4.47 28.76
CA LEU A 170 -13.60 5.12 27.52
C LEU A 170 -14.97 5.83 27.65
N PRO A 171 -15.94 5.29 28.42
CA PRO A 171 -17.21 5.99 28.63
C PRO A 171 -17.08 7.29 29.43
N GLU A 172 -16.03 7.47 30.24
CA GLU A 172 -15.77 8.75 30.91
C GLU A 172 -15.13 9.76 29.96
N LEU A 173 -14.37 9.28 28.98
CA LEU A 173 -13.67 10.12 28.00
C LEU A 173 -14.62 10.70 26.93
N VAL A 174 -15.58 9.91 26.44
CA VAL A 174 -16.49 10.30 25.34
C VAL A 174 -17.92 10.24 25.82
N SER A 175 -18.52 11.35 26.25
CA SER A 175 -19.91 11.38 26.76
C SER A 175 -20.94 10.85 25.76
N GLU A 176 -22.15 10.51 26.22
CA GLU A 176 -23.23 10.02 25.35
C GLU A 176 -23.57 11.01 24.21
N GLN A 177 -23.67 12.31 24.53
CA GLN A 177 -23.90 13.37 23.54
C GLN A 177 -22.76 13.46 22.52
N MET A 178 -21.52 13.29 22.96
CA MET A 178 -20.35 13.29 22.09
C MET A 178 -20.34 12.05 21.19
N ALA A 179 -20.63 10.87 21.74
CA ALA A 179 -20.75 9.63 20.99
C ALA A 179 -21.83 9.75 19.91
N SER A 180 -23.01 10.31 20.23
CA SER A 180 -24.07 10.57 19.25
C SER A 180 -23.64 11.52 18.13
N SER A 181 -22.86 12.56 18.47
CA SER A 181 -22.36 13.53 17.49
C SER A 181 -21.30 12.91 16.57
N LEU A 182 -20.34 12.17 17.13
CA LEU A 182 -19.32 11.45 16.37
C LEU A 182 -19.92 10.34 15.50
N ASP A 183 -21.02 9.71 15.93
CA ASP A 183 -21.64 8.60 15.21
C ASP A 183 -22.26 9.00 13.86
N LYS A 184 -22.63 10.29 13.72
CA LYS A 184 -23.14 10.87 12.47
C LYS A 184 -22.05 10.92 11.39
N GLU A 185 -20.82 11.20 11.81
CA GLU A 185 -19.64 11.32 10.94
C GLU A 185 -19.16 9.96 10.41
N LEU A 186 -19.70 8.87 10.96
CA LEU A 186 -19.37 7.50 10.58
C LEU A 186 -20.28 6.95 9.47
N ALA A 187 -21.12 7.77 8.83
CA ALA A 187 -22.06 7.36 7.79
C ALA A 187 -21.39 6.53 6.67
N TRP A 188 -20.27 7.02 6.13
CA TRP A 188 -19.50 6.32 5.09
C TRP A 188 -18.91 4.99 5.59
N TYR A 189 -18.37 4.94 6.80
CA TYR A 189 -17.79 3.75 7.38
C TYR A 189 -18.84 2.66 7.62
N LYS A 190 -20.02 3.05 8.07
CA LYS A 190 -21.18 2.15 8.18
C LYS A 190 -21.57 1.66 6.78
N PHE A 191 -21.64 2.54 5.79
CA PHE A 191 -21.96 2.13 4.42
C PHE A 191 -20.98 1.07 3.89
N PHE A 192 -19.68 1.25 4.09
CA PHE A 192 -18.62 0.38 3.57
C PHE A 192 -18.34 -0.90 4.36
N ILE A 193 -18.61 -0.94 5.67
CA ILE A 193 -18.37 -2.12 6.51
C ILE A 193 -19.70 -2.77 6.90
N PRO A 194 -19.97 -4.00 6.44
CA PRO A 194 -21.18 -4.74 6.81
C PRO A 194 -21.32 -4.88 8.34
N GLY A 195 -22.49 -4.52 8.86
CA GLY A 195 -22.83 -4.75 10.27
C GLY A 195 -22.04 -3.93 11.30
N LEU A 196 -21.41 -2.82 10.88
CA LEU A 196 -20.74 -1.91 11.81
C LEU A 196 -21.76 -1.31 12.81
N PRO A 197 -21.58 -1.50 14.14
CA PRO A 197 -22.49 -0.98 15.16
C PRO A 197 -22.31 0.53 15.38
N GLY A 198 -23.38 1.20 15.84
CA GLY A 198 -23.32 2.61 16.22
C GLY A 198 -22.62 2.84 17.56
N LEU A 199 -21.94 3.98 17.71
CA LEU A 199 -21.14 4.31 18.91
C LEU A 199 -21.96 4.24 20.21
N LEU A 200 -23.22 4.70 20.20
CA LEU A 200 -24.11 4.63 21.37
C LEU A 200 -24.42 3.19 21.80
N GLY A 201 -24.54 2.28 20.84
CA GLY A 201 -24.76 0.86 21.13
C GLY A 201 -23.52 0.23 21.78
N ILE A 202 -22.34 0.57 21.28
CA ILE A 202 -21.08 0.10 21.86
C ILE A 202 -20.87 0.69 23.26
N ARG A 203 -21.11 2.00 23.44
CA ARG A 203 -21.00 2.68 24.73
C ARG A 203 -21.86 2.02 25.81
N ARG A 204 -23.13 1.74 25.50
CA ARG A 204 -24.04 1.06 26.46
C ARG A 204 -23.50 -0.31 26.87
N ARG A 205 -22.91 -1.08 25.94
CA ARG A 205 -22.24 -2.36 26.27
C ARG A 205 -21.00 -2.15 27.16
N LEU A 206 -20.27 -1.05 26.99
CA LEU A 206 -19.13 -0.71 27.83
C LEU A 206 -19.55 -0.36 29.27
N GLU A 207 -20.69 0.32 29.43
CA GLU A 207 -21.24 0.71 30.74
C GLU A 207 -21.89 -0.48 31.47
N SER A 208 -22.53 -1.40 30.76
CA SER A 208 -23.24 -2.53 31.35
C SER A 208 -22.33 -3.66 31.85
N GLY A 209 -21.05 -3.68 31.50
CA GLY A 209 -20.11 -4.73 31.92
C GLY A 209 -20.23 -6.07 31.20
N ASP A 210 -21.40 -6.38 30.63
CA ASP A 210 -21.67 -7.64 29.93
C ASP A 210 -20.92 -7.78 28.59
N GLY A 211 -20.20 -8.90 28.42
CA GLY A 211 -19.51 -9.25 27.17
C GLY A 211 -18.28 -8.39 26.84
N LEU A 212 -17.78 -7.62 27.82
CA LEU A 212 -16.60 -6.78 27.68
C LEU A 212 -15.36 -7.61 27.30
N ASN A 213 -14.81 -7.30 26.14
CA ASN A 213 -13.52 -7.81 25.70
C ASN A 213 -12.70 -6.65 25.14
N ILE A 214 -11.39 -6.86 25.05
CA ILE A 214 -10.48 -5.82 24.55
C ILE A 214 -10.81 -5.38 23.12
N GLY A 215 -11.37 -6.27 22.29
CA GLY A 215 -11.85 -5.93 20.95
C GLY A 215 -12.97 -4.89 20.97
N THR A 216 -13.91 -4.97 21.91
CA THR A 216 -14.99 -3.98 22.04
C THR A 216 -14.47 -2.61 22.51
N ASN A 217 -13.52 -2.59 23.45
CA ASN A 217 -12.85 -1.35 23.88
C ASN A 217 -12.10 -0.69 22.71
N LEU A 218 -11.32 -1.50 21.99
CA LEU A 218 -10.55 -1.04 20.84
C LEU A 218 -11.47 -0.57 19.70
N LEU A 219 -12.59 -1.26 19.44
CA LEU A 219 -13.57 -0.86 18.44
C LEU A 219 -14.15 0.53 18.75
N PHE A 220 -14.56 0.76 19.99
CA PHE A 220 -15.08 2.05 20.42
C PHE A 220 -14.05 3.17 20.26
N ALA A 221 -12.84 2.95 20.77
CA ALA A 221 -11.76 3.93 20.68
C ALA A 221 -11.37 4.24 19.23
N LEU A 222 -11.29 3.21 18.37
CA LEU A 222 -10.93 3.35 16.96
C LEU A 222 -12.01 4.11 16.17
N LEU A 223 -13.29 3.80 16.38
CA LEU A 223 -14.38 4.52 15.72
C LEU A 223 -14.47 5.98 16.17
N CYS A 224 -14.28 6.26 17.47
CA CYS A 224 -14.21 7.63 17.96
C CYS A 224 -13.02 8.38 17.36
N LEU A 225 -11.86 7.74 17.25
CA LEU A 225 -10.67 8.34 16.64
C LEU A 225 -10.89 8.65 15.16
N ILE A 226 -11.48 7.71 14.41
CA ILE A 226 -11.84 7.90 13.00
C ILE A 226 -12.79 9.09 12.84
N ALA A 227 -13.85 9.15 13.66
CA ALA A 227 -14.82 10.25 13.64
C ALA A 227 -14.21 11.62 14.05
N CYS A 228 -13.19 11.62 14.92
CA CYS A 228 -12.45 12.85 15.25
C CYS A 228 -11.56 13.33 14.10
N ASP A 229 -11.05 12.42 13.27
CA ASP A 229 -10.22 12.79 12.13
C ASP A 229 -11.03 13.26 10.93
N THR A 230 -12.30 12.87 10.83
CA THR A 230 -13.23 13.36 9.80
C THR A 230 -13.78 14.76 10.07
N THR A 231 -13.83 15.18 11.34
CA THR A 231 -14.46 16.43 11.75
C THR A 231 -13.48 17.56 12.07
N ALA A 232 -13.51 18.62 11.27
CA ALA A 232 -12.78 19.86 11.59
C ALA A 232 -13.25 20.50 12.92
N ASN A 233 -14.51 20.25 13.31
CA ASN A 233 -15.11 20.80 14.53
C ASN A 233 -14.49 20.23 15.81
N PHE A 234 -14.15 18.94 15.84
CA PHE A 234 -13.55 18.30 17.01
C PHE A 234 -12.04 18.51 17.10
N ASP A 235 -11.35 18.70 15.97
CA ASP A 235 -9.89 18.92 15.94
C ASP A 235 -9.48 20.20 16.69
N ARG A 236 -10.29 21.27 16.60
CA ARG A 236 -10.03 22.56 17.28
C ARG A 236 -10.45 22.57 18.75
N SER A 237 -11.57 21.94 19.07
CA SER A 237 -12.19 22.03 20.40
C SER A 237 -11.71 20.95 21.37
N HIS A 238 -11.20 19.82 20.86
CA HIS A 238 -10.89 18.63 21.66
C HIS A 238 -9.57 17.95 21.25
N SER A 239 -8.50 18.72 21.04
CA SER A 239 -7.18 18.15 20.70
C SER A 239 -6.64 17.14 21.75
N ALA A 240 -6.95 17.38 23.04
CA ALA A 240 -6.64 16.47 24.13
C ALA A 240 -7.39 15.13 24.01
N LEU A 241 -8.67 15.16 23.61
CA LEU A 241 -9.48 13.96 23.39
C LEU A 241 -8.87 13.08 22.29
N LYS A 242 -8.52 13.69 21.15
CA LYS A 242 -7.91 12.98 20.02
C LYS A 242 -6.61 12.28 20.44
N ARG A 243 -5.74 12.98 21.19
CA ARG A 243 -4.51 12.40 21.73
C ARG A 243 -4.80 11.25 22.69
N ASN A 244 -5.77 11.40 23.58
CA ASN A 244 -6.17 10.34 24.51
C ASN A 244 -6.73 9.11 23.78
N LEU A 245 -7.56 9.31 22.75
CA LEU A 245 -8.06 8.23 21.89
C LEU A 245 -6.92 7.54 21.14
N GLN A 246 -5.93 8.27 20.62
CA GLN A 246 -4.75 7.67 19.99
C GLN A 246 -3.94 6.81 20.98
N LEU A 247 -3.76 7.26 22.22
CA LEU A 247 -3.10 6.49 23.26
C LEU A 247 -3.92 5.26 23.67
N ALA A 248 -5.25 5.38 23.75
CA ALA A 248 -6.14 4.25 24.02
C ALA A 248 -6.07 3.20 22.91
N VAL A 249 -6.15 3.61 21.64
CA VAL A 249 -6.01 2.71 20.48
C VAL A 249 -4.63 2.04 20.48
N SER A 250 -3.55 2.78 20.77
CA SER A 250 -2.20 2.23 20.87
C SER A 250 -2.09 1.18 21.99
N SER A 251 -2.63 1.47 23.17
CA SER A 251 -2.60 0.55 24.32
C SER A 251 -3.46 -0.69 24.09
N TYR A 252 -4.75 -0.52 23.77
CA TYR A 252 -5.64 -1.67 23.56
C TYR A 252 -5.23 -2.47 22.32
N GLY A 253 -4.69 -1.80 21.29
CA GLY A 253 -4.16 -2.44 20.08
C GLY A 253 -2.99 -3.37 20.35
N GLN A 254 -2.05 -2.98 21.22
CA GLN A 254 -0.92 -3.84 21.58
C GLN A 254 -1.41 -5.12 22.27
N GLU A 255 -2.27 -5.01 23.26
CA GLU A 255 -2.81 -6.18 23.98
C GLU A 255 -3.72 -7.04 23.06
N PHE A 256 -4.53 -6.41 22.20
CA PHE A 256 -5.36 -7.09 21.21
C PHE A 256 -4.54 -7.92 20.21
N ILE A 257 -3.41 -7.42 19.71
CA ILE A 257 -2.57 -8.15 18.75
C ILE A 257 -2.03 -9.45 19.35
N PHE A 258 -1.67 -9.45 20.64
CA PHE A 258 -1.14 -10.64 21.31
C PHE A 258 -2.24 -11.61 21.78
N SER A 259 -3.44 -11.12 22.06
CA SER A 259 -4.55 -11.95 22.52
C SER A 259 -5.89 -11.46 21.95
N PRO A 260 -6.14 -11.68 20.63
CA PRO A 260 -7.38 -11.23 20.01
C PRO A 260 -8.55 -12.08 20.53
N PRO A 261 -9.61 -11.47 21.08
CA PRO A 261 -10.75 -12.22 21.58
C PRO A 261 -11.54 -12.83 20.41
N THR A 262 -12.10 -14.03 20.62
CA THR A 262 -13.01 -14.67 19.65
C THR A 262 -14.38 -14.01 19.71
N HIS A 263 -14.50 -12.83 19.10
CA HIS A 263 -15.71 -12.01 19.11
C HIS A 263 -15.86 -11.23 17.80
N ARG A 264 -17.10 -10.93 17.38
CA ARG A 264 -17.39 -10.22 16.12
C ARG A 264 -16.70 -8.84 16.05
N ASP A 265 -16.64 -8.14 17.18
CA ASP A 265 -15.98 -6.83 17.27
C ASP A 265 -14.49 -6.92 16.91
N SER A 266 -13.81 -8.04 17.17
CA SER A 266 -12.41 -8.25 16.77
C SER A 266 -12.25 -8.26 15.26
N VAL A 267 -13.19 -8.88 14.53
CA VAL A 267 -13.19 -8.88 13.06
C VAL A 267 -13.41 -7.45 12.56
N LEU A 268 -14.35 -6.71 13.13
CA LEU A 268 -14.60 -5.31 12.76
C LEU A 268 -13.40 -4.40 13.01
N VAL A 269 -12.74 -4.54 14.16
CA VAL A 269 -11.50 -3.81 14.50
C VAL A 269 -10.44 -4.06 13.45
N CYS A 270 -10.19 -5.32 13.10
CA CYS A 270 -9.19 -5.67 12.11
C CYS A 270 -9.53 -5.10 10.73
N LEU A 271 -10.78 -5.18 10.29
CA LEU A 271 -11.23 -4.60 9.02
C LEU A 271 -11.08 -3.07 9.00
N LEU A 272 -11.50 -2.38 10.08
CA LEU A 272 -11.35 -0.93 10.21
C LEU A 272 -9.88 -0.49 10.21
N ALA A 273 -9.05 -1.20 10.97
CA ALA A 273 -7.62 -0.94 11.01
C ALA A 273 -6.99 -1.16 9.64
N ALA A 274 -7.30 -2.27 8.98
CA ALA A 274 -6.80 -2.58 7.65
C ALA A 274 -7.24 -1.54 6.60
N ASP A 275 -8.53 -1.16 6.58
CA ASP A 275 -9.10 -0.32 5.53
C ASP A 275 -8.78 1.18 5.72
N TYR A 276 -8.60 1.66 6.95
CA TYR A 276 -8.53 3.12 7.21
C TYR A 276 -7.35 3.55 8.10
N ARG A 277 -6.85 2.68 8.98
CA ARG A 277 -5.86 3.03 10.01
C ARG A 277 -4.78 1.95 10.20
N PRO A 278 -4.06 1.52 9.15
CA PRO A 278 -3.14 0.40 9.25
C PRO A 278 -1.96 0.69 10.20
N THR A 279 -1.60 1.95 10.38
CA THR A 279 -0.48 2.36 11.23
C THR A 279 -0.87 2.63 12.69
N ALA A 280 -2.17 2.63 13.02
CA ALA A 280 -2.64 3.07 14.34
C ALA A 280 -2.17 2.18 15.51
N MET A 281 -1.89 0.89 15.24
CA MET A 281 -1.36 -0.04 16.24
C MET A 281 0.14 -0.36 16.02
N ALA A 282 0.84 0.41 15.18
CA ALA A 282 2.27 0.19 14.96
C ALA A 282 3.08 0.59 16.20
N VAL A 283 3.92 -0.33 16.68
CA VAL A 283 4.72 -0.15 17.91
C VAL A 283 5.95 0.74 17.68
N SER A 284 6.41 0.83 16.43
CA SER A 284 7.56 1.65 16.04
C SER A 284 7.41 2.24 14.65
N GLN A 285 8.17 3.30 14.39
CA GLN A 285 8.31 3.86 13.05
C GLN A 285 8.83 2.82 12.04
N HIS A 286 9.82 2.02 12.45
CA HIS A 286 10.40 0.97 11.60
C HIS A 286 9.40 -0.13 11.20
N THR A 287 8.27 -0.24 11.90
CA THR A 287 7.19 -1.18 11.57
C THR A 287 5.99 -0.52 10.88
N ALA A 288 5.94 0.81 10.83
CA ALA A 288 4.79 1.56 10.32
C ALA A 288 4.55 1.30 8.83
N HIS A 289 5.60 1.33 8.01
CA HIS A 289 5.50 1.05 6.57
C HIS A 289 5.04 -0.39 6.28
N ARG A 290 5.45 -1.36 7.11
CA ARG A 290 5.01 -2.76 6.99
C ARG A 290 3.53 -2.93 7.32
N ALA A 291 3.02 -2.12 8.25
CA ALA A 291 1.63 -2.19 8.68
C ALA A 291 0.64 -1.80 7.57
N ILE A 292 1.07 -1.03 6.56
CA ILE A 292 0.25 -0.62 5.41
C ILE A 292 -0.32 -1.81 4.65
N LYS A 293 0.48 -2.88 4.51
CA LYS A 293 0.02 -4.13 3.89
C LYS A 293 -1.16 -4.75 4.65
N SER A 294 -1.32 -4.42 5.93
CA SER A 294 -2.41 -4.89 6.79
C SER A 294 -2.45 -6.41 7.00
N THR A 295 -1.37 -7.12 6.64
CA THR A 295 -1.24 -8.58 6.71
C THR A 295 -1.58 -9.13 8.09
N LEU A 296 -1.08 -8.48 9.15
CA LEU A 296 -1.36 -8.89 10.52
C LEU A 296 -2.86 -8.82 10.84
N TYR A 297 -3.52 -7.72 10.49
CA TYR A 297 -4.92 -7.50 10.85
C TYR A 297 -5.84 -8.44 10.09
N LEU A 298 -5.61 -8.65 8.80
CA LEU A 298 -6.42 -9.55 7.98
C LEU A 298 -6.24 -11.01 8.43
N ASN A 299 -5.02 -11.44 8.72
CA ASN A 299 -4.76 -12.77 9.30
C ASN A 299 -5.52 -12.96 10.62
N ILE A 300 -5.48 -11.98 11.53
CA ILE A 300 -6.25 -12.06 12.78
C ILE A 300 -7.76 -12.09 12.49
N ALA A 301 -8.25 -11.26 11.57
CA ALA A 301 -9.66 -11.21 11.18
C ALA A 301 -10.14 -12.58 10.68
N VAL A 302 -9.40 -13.20 9.75
CA VAL A 302 -9.71 -14.52 9.19
C VAL A 302 -9.69 -15.59 10.27
N ARG A 303 -8.66 -15.63 11.12
CA ARG A 303 -8.58 -16.63 12.20
C ARG A 303 -9.70 -16.51 13.22
N VAL A 304 -10.12 -15.29 13.56
CA VAL A 304 -11.28 -15.07 14.44
C VAL A 304 -12.59 -15.42 13.72
N ALA A 305 -12.73 -15.03 12.45
CA ALA A 305 -13.88 -15.35 11.61
C ALA A 305 -14.04 -16.87 11.40
N GLU A 306 -12.95 -17.62 11.24
CA GLU A 306 -12.95 -19.09 11.20
C GLU A 306 -13.55 -19.67 12.48
N LYS A 307 -13.07 -19.23 13.65
CA LYS A 307 -13.59 -19.68 14.95
C LYS A 307 -15.05 -19.33 15.18
N LEU A 308 -15.50 -18.20 14.62
CA LEU A 308 -16.89 -17.75 14.66
C LEU A 308 -17.76 -18.36 13.54
N GLN A 309 -17.19 -19.24 12.71
CA GLN A 309 -17.88 -19.85 11.56
C GLN A 309 -18.48 -18.80 10.60
N MET A 310 -17.83 -17.65 10.46
CA MET A 310 -18.26 -16.56 9.58
C MET A 310 -17.84 -16.76 8.13
N LEU A 311 -16.75 -17.50 7.91
CA LEU A 311 -16.16 -17.65 6.59
C LEU A 311 -17.08 -18.42 5.63
N PRO A 312 -16.95 -18.20 4.31
CA PRO A 312 -17.66 -18.98 3.31
C PRO A 312 -17.10 -20.40 3.30
N SER A 313 -17.65 -21.28 4.12
CA SER A 313 -17.33 -22.71 4.19
C SER A 313 -18.54 -23.53 4.61
N GLN A 314 -19.49 -22.90 5.29
CA GLN A 314 -20.82 -23.43 5.57
C GLN A 314 -21.85 -22.36 5.19
N LEU A 315 -22.94 -22.78 4.54
CA LEU A 315 -24.06 -21.89 4.21
C LEU A 315 -24.76 -21.49 5.52
N ASN A 316 -24.40 -20.32 6.04
CA ASN A 316 -25.06 -19.75 7.23
C ASN A 316 -26.46 -19.18 6.94
N LEU A 317 -26.79 -18.99 5.66
CA LEU A 317 -28.08 -18.49 5.19
C LEU A 317 -28.83 -19.64 4.49
N SER A 318 -29.90 -20.13 5.11
CA SER A 318 -30.80 -21.11 4.51
C SER A 318 -31.76 -20.42 3.54
N PHE A 319 -31.76 -20.85 2.28
CA PHE A 319 -32.62 -20.31 1.22
C PHE A 319 -34.12 -20.41 1.54
N ALA A 320 -34.53 -21.49 2.22
CA ALA A 320 -35.94 -21.75 2.53
C ALA A 320 -36.53 -20.70 3.48
N ASP A 321 -35.70 -20.08 4.29
CA ASP A 321 -36.14 -19.20 5.38
C ASP A 321 -36.13 -17.72 4.98
N ILE A 322 -35.50 -17.35 3.85
CA ILE A 322 -35.35 -15.95 3.40
C ILE A 322 -36.70 -15.21 3.30
N PRO A 323 -37.77 -15.78 2.70
CA PRO A 323 -39.07 -15.11 2.61
C PRO A 323 -39.81 -15.03 3.96
N ALA A 324 -39.55 -15.96 4.88
CA ALA A 324 -40.24 -16.07 6.16
C ALA A 324 -39.57 -15.26 7.30
N MET A 325 -38.33 -14.83 7.11
CA MET A 325 -37.51 -14.16 8.11
C MET A 325 -37.87 -12.68 8.32
N GLY A 326 -37.95 -12.24 9.59
CA GLY A 326 -38.15 -10.82 9.93
C GLY A 326 -37.05 -9.90 9.37
N ASN A 327 -37.35 -8.61 9.15
CA ASN A 327 -36.41 -7.65 8.55
C ASN A 327 -35.10 -7.51 9.34
N GLU A 328 -35.20 -7.40 10.67
CA GLU A 328 -34.02 -7.24 11.53
C GLU A 328 -33.15 -8.50 11.55
N GLU A 329 -33.78 -9.67 11.65
CA GLU A 329 -33.08 -10.96 11.62
C GLU A 329 -32.36 -11.17 10.29
N PHE A 330 -33.02 -10.85 9.18
CA PHE A 330 -32.42 -10.93 7.86
C PHE A 330 -31.24 -10.00 7.68
N GLU A 331 -31.39 -8.72 8.04
CA GLU A 331 -30.29 -7.75 7.99
C GLU A 331 -29.12 -8.19 8.87
N HIS A 332 -29.39 -8.80 10.03
CA HIS A 332 -28.36 -9.37 10.87
C HIS A 332 -27.61 -10.52 10.18
N GLN A 333 -28.31 -11.53 9.66
CA GLN A 333 -27.70 -12.70 9.03
C GLN A 333 -26.97 -12.35 7.73
N ILE A 334 -27.56 -11.51 6.87
CA ILE A 334 -26.94 -11.11 5.60
C ILE A 334 -25.67 -10.30 5.85
N THR A 335 -25.69 -9.35 6.80
CA THR A 335 -24.50 -8.56 7.13
C THR A 335 -23.42 -9.39 7.80
N TYR A 336 -23.79 -10.38 8.62
CA TYR A 336 -22.85 -11.33 9.20
C TYR A 336 -22.13 -12.17 8.13
N SER A 337 -22.89 -12.70 7.17
CA SER A 337 -22.33 -13.46 6.04
C SER A 337 -21.45 -12.59 5.14
N LEU A 338 -21.91 -11.38 4.78
CA LEU A 338 -21.14 -10.44 3.95
C LEU A 338 -19.86 -9.96 4.65
N GLN A 339 -19.87 -9.82 5.97
CA GLN A 339 -18.67 -9.49 6.74
C GLN A 339 -17.62 -10.62 6.63
N GLY A 340 -18.05 -11.88 6.77
CA GLY A 340 -17.18 -13.04 6.56
C GLY A 340 -16.64 -13.13 5.13
N MET A 341 -17.49 -12.86 4.14
CA MET A 341 -17.09 -12.79 2.73
C MET A 341 -16.04 -11.71 2.49
N LYS A 342 -16.23 -10.50 3.04
CA LYS A 342 -15.26 -9.40 2.93
C LYS A 342 -13.91 -9.76 3.53
N ALA A 343 -13.89 -10.32 4.75
CA ALA A 343 -12.64 -10.76 5.38
C ALA A 343 -11.93 -11.84 4.56
N PHE A 344 -12.67 -12.82 4.04
CA PHE A 344 -12.15 -13.89 3.20
C PHE A 344 -11.52 -13.35 1.89
N THR A 345 -12.25 -12.49 1.17
CA THR A 345 -11.76 -11.91 -0.08
C THR A 345 -10.53 -11.02 0.14
N GLN A 346 -10.51 -10.20 1.19
CA GLN A 346 -9.38 -9.31 1.47
C GLN A 346 -8.09 -10.08 1.83
N ASP A 347 -8.22 -11.19 2.54
CA ASP A 347 -7.10 -12.09 2.83
C ASP A 347 -6.59 -12.79 1.56
N LEU A 348 -7.51 -13.24 0.70
CA LEU A 348 -7.13 -13.87 -0.56
C LEU A 348 -6.31 -12.94 -1.47
N ILE A 349 -6.61 -11.64 -1.52
CA ILE A 349 -5.89 -10.67 -2.37
C ILE A 349 -4.67 -10.02 -1.70
N LEU A 350 -4.43 -10.31 -0.42
CA LEU A 350 -3.43 -9.67 0.42
C LEU A 350 -1.99 -9.76 -0.09
N ASP A 351 -1.60 -10.92 -0.61
CA ASP A 351 -0.24 -11.15 -1.15
C ASP A 351 -0.13 -10.78 -2.63
N GLY A 352 -1.21 -10.24 -3.19
CA GLY A 352 -1.31 -9.91 -4.61
C GLY A 352 -2.28 -10.80 -5.37
N LEU A 353 -2.70 -10.34 -6.54
CA LEU A 353 -3.53 -11.15 -7.43
C LEU A 353 -2.67 -12.11 -8.24
N LEU A 354 -1.49 -11.67 -8.69
CA LEU A 354 -0.65 -12.44 -9.60
C LEU A 354 0.08 -13.58 -8.89
N SER A 355 0.32 -13.47 -7.58
CA SER A 355 1.01 -14.47 -6.78
C SER A 355 0.17 -15.71 -6.44
N ARG A 356 -1.16 -15.70 -6.68
CA ARG A 356 -2.05 -16.80 -6.26
C ARG A 356 -2.10 -17.95 -7.27
N PRO A 357 -1.75 -19.19 -6.91
CA PRO A 357 -1.88 -20.34 -7.80
C PRO A 357 -3.32 -20.63 -8.20
N VAL A 358 -3.51 -21.22 -9.39
CA VAL A 358 -4.84 -21.57 -9.93
C VAL A 358 -5.64 -22.46 -8.98
N GLN A 359 -4.99 -23.43 -8.32
CA GLN A 359 -5.64 -24.34 -7.37
C GLN A 359 -6.25 -23.58 -6.18
N VAL A 360 -5.50 -22.63 -5.60
CA VAL A 360 -5.98 -21.79 -4.48
C VAL A 360 -7.16 -20.91 -4.91
N LEU A 361 -7.12 -20.38 -6.14
CA LEU A 361 -8.23 -19.60 -6.69
C LEU A 361 -9.48 -20.47 -6.88
N GLN A 362 -9.33 -21.69 -7.40
CA GLN A 362 -10.45 -22.62 -7.58
C GLN A 362 -11.10 -22.98 -6.24
N GLU A 363 -10.30 -23.36 -5.23
CA GLU A 363 -10.82 -23.66 -3.88
C GLU A 363 -11.56 -22.48 -3.26
N ALA A 364 -11.06 -21.25 -3.47
CA ALA A 364 -11.73 -20.05 -3.00
C ALA A 364 -13.06 -19.80 -3.74
N LEU A 365 -13.10 -19.98 -5.05
CA LEU A 365 -14.30 -19.80 -5.86
C LEU A 365 -15.38 -20.83 -5.52
N ASP A 366 -15.00 -22.09 -5.29
CA ASP A 366 -15.91 -23.16 -4.88
C ASP A 366 -16.58 -22.84 -3.53
N ARG A 367 -15.82 -22.22 -2.62
CA ARG A 367 -16.31 -21.75 -1.34
C ARG A 367 -17.23 -20.52 -1.46
N MET A 368 -16.92 -19.60 -2.35
CA MET A 368 -17.69 -18.36 -2.53
C MET A 368 -19.01 -18.56 -3.30
N ALA A 369 -19.01 -19.43 -4.33
CA ALA A 369 -20.10 -19.55 -5.28
C ALA A 369 -21.49 -19.81 -4.65
N PRO A 370 -21.64 -20.70 -3.64
CA PRO A 370 -22.93 -20.92 -2.99
C PRO A 370 -23.49 -19.65 -2.35
N HIS A 371 -22.63 -18.86 -1.69
CA HIS A 371 -23.02 -17.60 -1.06
C HIS A 371 -23.37 -16.52 -2.08
N ILE A 372 -22.60 -16.39 -3.17
CA ILE A 372 -22.93 -15.45 -4.25
C ILE A 372 -24.29 -15.80 -4.86
N HIS A 373 -24.60 -17.09 -5.04
CA HIS A 373 -25.91 -17.53 -5.51
C HIS A 373 -27.04 -17.13 -4.54
N VAL A 374 -26.85 -17.34 -3.22
CA VAL A 374 -27.79 -16.84 -2.18
C VAL A 374 -28.01 -15.34 -2.34
N TYR A 375 -26.95 -14.57 -2.40
CA TYR A 375 -27.04 -13.12 -2.41
C TYR A 375 -27.75 -12.59 -3.66
N GLN A 376 -27.55 -13.22 -4.81
CA GLN A 376 -28.28 -12.86 -6.03
C GLN A 376 -29.78 -13.22 -5.94
N HIS A 377 -30.09 -14.35 -5.30
CA HIS A 377 -31.47 -14.81 -5.14
C HIS A 377 -32.29 -13.95 -4.16
N VAL A 378 -31.63 -13.33 -3.18
CA VAL A 378 -32.24 -12.38 -2.24
C VAL A 378 -32.97 -11.25 -2.98
N PHE A 379 -32.41 -10.73 -4.07
CA PHE A 379 -33.01 -9.62 -4.84
C PHE A 379 -34.37 -9.98 -5.46
N GLN A 380 -34.66 -11.26 -5.68
CA GLN A 380 -35.92 -11.73 -6.25
C GLN A 380 -37.03 -11.86 -5.20
N HIS A 381 -36.67 -12.03 -3.92
CA HIS A 381 -37.60 -12.41 -2.86
C HIS A 381 -37.82 -11.31 -1.81
N ARG A 382 -36.92 -10.32 -1.73
CA ARG A 382 -37.02 -9.26 -0.73
C ARG A 382 -36.54 -7.90 -1.25
N PRO A 383 -37.23 -6.79 -0.91
CA PRO A 383 -36.64 -5.46 -1.06
C PRO A 383 -35.44 -5.30 -0.12
N CYS A 384 -34.32 -4.86 -0.65
CA CYS A 384 -33.09 -4.63 0.11
C CYS A 384 -32.81 -3.13 0.24
N SER A 385 -32.13 -2.72 1.32
CA SER A 385 -31.62 -1.36 1.43
C SER A 385 -30.50 -1.09 0.41
N PRO A 386 -30.25 0.16 -0.01
CA PRO A 386 -29.15 0.49 -0.91
C PRO A 386 -27.78 0.00 -0.41
N ARG A 387 -27.58 0.00 0.91
CA ARG A 387 -26.36 -0.52 1.56
C ARG A 387 -26.22 -2.03 1.35
N VAL A 388 -27.27 -2.82 1.54
CA VAL A 388 -27.21 -4.28 1.32
C VAL A 388 -26.96 -4.59 -0.16
N ILE A 389 -27.63 -3.89 -1.07
CA ILE A 389 -27.39 -4.03 -2.51
C ILE A 389 -25.92 -3.73 -2.84
N PHE A 390 -25.39 -2.62 -2.33
CA PHE A 390 -23.98 -2.26 -2.49
C PHE A 390 -23.03 -3.37 -2.02
N GLN A 391 -23.26 -3.91 -0.81
CA GLN A 391 -22.38 -4.93 -0.24
C GLN A 391 -22.43 -6.27 -1.00
N ILE A 392 -23.63 -6.71 -1.41
CA ILE A 392 -23.79 -7.91 -2.23
C ILE A 392 -23.06 -7.73 -3.57
N GLN A 393 -23.30 -6.61 -4.26
CA GLN A 393 -22.71 -6.35 -5.56
C GLN A 393 -21.18 -6.18 -5.47
N TRP A 394 -20.65 -5.63 -4.37
CA TRP A 394 -19.22 -5.58 -4.12
C TRP A 394 -18.59 -6.97 -3.97
N ALA A 395 -19.28 -7.88 -3.26
CA ALA A 395 -18.87 -9.27 -3.14
C ALA A 395 -18.92 -9.99 -4.49
N THR A 396 -19.99 -9.79 -5.27
CA THR A 396 -20.13 -10.32 -6.64
C THR A 396 -19.01 -9.83 -7.56
N ALA A 397 -18.68 -8.53 -7.54
CA ALA A 397 -17.58 -7.98 -8.33
C ALA A 397 -16.23 -8.62 -7.96
N SER A 398 -16.03 -8.91 -6.68
CA SER A 398 -14.79 -9.54 -6.21
C SER A 398 -14.71 -11.02 -6.61
N TYR A 399 -15.82 -11.76 -6.55
CA TYR A 399 -15.93 -13.11 -7.10
C TYR A 399 -15.60 -13.14 -8.60
N MET A 400 -16.18 -12.22 -9.37
CA MET A 400 -15.96 -12.09 -10.82
C MET A 400 -14.49 -11.80 -11.16
N LEU A 401 -13.82 -10.94 -10.39
CA LEU A 401 -12.39 -10.66 -10.58
C LEU A 401 -11.53 -11.92 -10.37
N LEU A 402 -11.83 -12.71 -9.34
CA LEU A 402 -11.09 -13.93 -9.03
C LEU A 402 -11.34 -15.05 -10.05
N ASP A 403 -12.59 -15.19 -10.51
CA ASP A 403 -12.96 -16.15 -11.54
C ASP A 403 -12.26 -15.84 -12.87
N ALA A 404 -12.28 -14.58 -13.30
CA ALA A 404 -11.58 -14.14 -14.50
C ALA A 404 -10.06 -14.31 -14.39
N LEU A 405 -9.47 -14.01 -13.22
CA LEU A 405 -8.05 -14.24 -12.98
C LEU A 405 -7.68 -15.73 -13.13
N LYS A 406 -8.49 -16.63 -12.57
CA LYS A 406 -8.30 -18.08 -12.71
C LYS A 406 -8.37 -18.50 -14.18
N GLU A 407 -9.38 -18.04 -14.92
CA GLU A 407 -9.54 -18.35 -16.35
C GLU A 407 -8.39 -17.81 -17.21
N ILE A 408 -7.91 -16.58 -16.93
CA ILE A 408 -6.72 -16.02 -17.60
C ILE A 408 -5.50 -16.91 -17.35
N LYS A 409 -5.25 -17.28 -16.09
CA LYS A 409 -4.12 -18.15 -15.73
C LYS A 409 -4.21 -19.56 -16.32
N GLN A 410 -5.41 -20.08 -16.55
CA GLN A 410 -5.58 -21.40 -17.19
C GLN A 410 -5.39 -21.34 -18.71
N ASN A 411 -5.72 -20.20 -19.33
CA ASN A 411 -5.71 -20.04 -20.78
C ASN A 411 -4.58 -19.13 -21.30
N TRP A 412 -3.60 -18.79 -20.47
CA TRP A 412 -2.58 -17.77 -20.79
C TRP A 412 -1.74 -18.08 -22.03
N THR A 413 -1.60 -19.36 -22.39
CA THR A 413 -0.86 -19.83 -23.57
C THR A 413 -1.61 -19.65 -24.89
N ASN A 414 -2.89 -19.27 -24.86
CA ASN A 414 -3.73 -19.12 -26.04
C ASN A 414 -4.36 -17.72 -26.11
N PRO A 415 -3.81 -16.81 -26.93
CA PRO A 415 -4.32 -15.44 -27.07
C PRO A 415 -5.78 -15.34 -27.50
N GLN A 416 -6.27 -16.28 -28.34
CA GLN A 416 -7.68 -16.28 -28.77
C GLN A 416 -8.62 -16.65 -27.62
N ARG A 417 -8.25 -17.61 -26.77
CA ARG A 417 -9.03 -17.92 -25.57
C ARG A 417 -8.99 -16.76 -24.57
N LEU A 418 -7.83 -16.15 -24.37
CA LEU A 418 -7.71 -14.95 -23.53
C LEU A 418 -8.62 -13.82 -24.04
N TYR A 419 -8.69 -13.62 -25.37
CA TYR A 419 -9.59 -12.64 -25.97
C TYR A 419 -11.04 -12.89 -25.52
N HIS A 420 -11.52 -14.13 -25.64
CA HIS A 420 -12.89 -14.48 -25.25
C HIS A 420 -13.14 -14.30 -23.76
N VAL A 421 -12.18 -14.69 -22.91
CA VAL A 421 -12.29 -14.51 -21.45
C VAL A 421 -12.42 -13.03 -21.07
N VAL A 422 -11.60 -12.16 -21.67
CA VAL A 422 -11.63 -10.71 -21.39
C VAL A 422 -12.91 -10.05 -21.91
N ASP A 423 -13.37 -10.44 -23.10
CA ASP A 423 -14.62 -9.89 -23.67
C ASP A 423 -15.85 -10.36 -22.88
N GLU A 424 -15.92 -11.65 -22.48
CA GLU A 424 -17.02 -12.19 -21.69
C GLU A 424 -17.14 -11.49 -20.34
N ILE A 425 -16.03 -11.35 -19.60
CA ILE A 425 -16.08 -10.73 -18.28
C ILE A 425 -16.41 -9.23 -18.34
N GLU A 426 -15.99 -8.54 -19.39
CA GLU A 426 -16.43 -7.17 -19.65
C GLU A 426 -17.95 -7.11 -19.81
N GLN A 427 -18.53 -7.97 -20.66
CA GLN A 427 -19.99 -8.01 -20.84
C GLN A 427 -20.71 -8.32 -19.53
N ARG A 428 -20.24 -9.33 -18.78
CA ARG A 428 -20.82 -9.68 -17.48
C ARG A 428 -20.74 -8.53 -16.48
N CYS A 429 -19.64 -7.78 -16.44
CA CYS A 429 -19.52 -6.60 -15.58
C CYS A 429 -20.52 -5.50 -15.97
N LEU A 430 -20.67 -5.22 -17.27
CA LEU A 430 -21.64 -4.25 -17.78
C LEU A 430 -23.10 -4.68 -17.49
N GLU A 431 -23.38 -5.97 -17.57
CA GLU A 431 -24.68 -6.54 -17.16
C GLU A 431 -24.93 -6.37 -15.67
N GLN A 432 -23.94 -6.61 -14.81
CA GLN A 432 -24.08 -6.37 -13.37
C GLN A 432 -24.28 -4.89 -13.04
N ILE A 433 -23.65 -3.96 -13.76
CA ILE A 433 -23.94 -2.52 -13.61
C ILE A 433 -25.42 -2.23 -13.92
N ARG A 434 -25.94 -2.78 -15.02
CA ARG A 434 -27.37 -2.61 -15.39
C ARG A 434 -28.29 -3.24 -14.35
N PHE A 435 -27.98 -4.44 -13.89
CA PHE A 435 -28.72 -5.14 -12.85
C PHE A 435 -28.71 -4.35 -11.54
N GLY A 436 -27.55 -3.86 -11.09
CA GLY A 436 -27.42 -3.05 -9.89
C GLY A 436 -28.22 -1.75 -9.97
N ARG A 437 -28.23 -1.08 -11.13
CA ARG A 437 -29.07 0.11 -11.36
C ARG A 437 -30.57 -0.20 -11.23
N LEU A 438 -31.03 -1.34 -11.77
CA LEU A 438 -32.42 -1.79 -11.66
C LEU A 438 -32.79 -2.20 -10.23
N ALA A 439 -31.91 -2.93 -9.53
CA ALA A 439 -32.12 -3.30 -8.14
C ALA A 439 -32.23 -2.05 -7.25
N LEU A 440 -31.38 -1.04 -7.50
CA LEU A 440 -31.39 0.25 -6.80
C LEU A 440 -32.60 1.13 -7.15
N SER A 441 -33.19 1.02 -8.35
CA SER A 441 -34.44 1.73 -8.66
C SER A 441 -35.67 1.12 -7.98
N ASN A 442 -35.59 -0.16 -7.63
CA ASN A 442 -36.69 -0.91 -7.01
C ASN A 442 -36.65 -0.87 -5.47
N THR A 443 -35.70 -0.16 -4.87
CA THR A 443 -35.63 -0.03 -3.40
C THR A 443 -36.81 0.77 -2.86
N THR A 444 -37.43 0.27 -1.80
CA THR A 444 -38.41 1.04 -1.01
C THR A 444 -37.72 2.23 -0.36
N GLN A 445 -38.43 3.35 -0.13
CA GLN A 445 -37.91 4.60 0.46
C GLN A 445 -37.44 4.48 1.93
N SER A 446 -37.08 3.28 2.39
CA SER A 446 -36.49 3.05 3.71
C SER A 446 -34.99 3.28 3.64
N GLY A 447 -34.57 4.51 3.91
CA GLY A 447 -33.16 4.90 3.97
C GLY A 447 -32.93 6.36 3.60
N PRO A 448 -31.69 6.85 3.71
CA PRO A 448 -31.34 8.20 3.30
C PRO A 448 -31.61 8.37 1.80
N PRO A 449 -32.18 9.51 1.36
CA PRO A 449 -32.44 9.76 -0.06
C PRO A 449 -31.16 9.69 -0.92
N GLU A 450 -30.02 9.94 -0.30
CA GLU A 450 -28.68 9.94 -0.90
C GLU A 450 -28.11 8.51 -1.09
N GLY A 451 -28.65 7.49 -0.42
CA GLY A 451 -28.09 6.13 -0.45
C GLY A 451 -28.12 5.46 -1.82
N VAL A 452 -29.16 5.73 -2.62
CA VAL A 452 -29.31 5.18 -3.98
C VAL A 452 -28.28 5.75 -4.97
N PRO A 453 -28.14 7.09 -5.13
CA PRO A 453 -27.12 7.64 -6.03
C PRO A 453 -25.69 7.28 -5.58
N VAL A 454 -25.44 7.22 -4.27
CA VAL A 454 -24.15 6.78 -3.72
C VAL A 454 -23.82 5.34 -4.10
N ALA A 455 -24.73 4.40 -3.84
CA ALA A 455 -24.54 3.01 -4.20
C ALA A 455 -24.31 2.84 -5.71
N ARG A 456 -25.08 3.56 -6.53
CA ARG A 456 -24.96 3.50 -8.00
C ARG A 456 -23.58 3.90 -8.49
N ALA A 457 -23.09 5.07 -8.08
CA ALA A 457 -21.81 5.60 -8.54
C ALA A 457 -20.63 4.69 -8.13
N LEU A 458 -20.63 4.22 -6.88
CA LEU A 458 -19.55 3.39 -6.35
C LEU A 458 -19.55 1.97 -6.93
N LEU A 459 -20.72 1.40 -7.25
CA LEU A 459 -20.80 0.10 -7.93
C LEU A 459 -20.36 0.20 -9.38
N GLU A 460 -20.75 1.27 -10.08
CA GLU A 460 -20.29 1.53 -11.43
C GLU A 460 -18.76 1.65 -11.48
N TYR A 461 -18.18 2.46 -10.60
CA TYR A 461 -16.74 2.52 -10.39
C TYR A 461 -16.14 1.12 -10.18
N ARG A 462 -16.71 0.32 -9.26
CA ARG A 462 -16.15 -0.98 -8.89
C ARG A 462 -16.11 -1.95 -10.07
N PHE A 463 -17.19 -2.07 -10.83
CA PHE A 463 -17.22 -2.97 -11.99
C PHE A 463 -16.28 -2.50 -13.10
N HIS A 464 -16.17 -1.19 -13.34
CA HIS A 464 -15.16 -0.67 -14.28
C HIS A 464 -13.72 -0.88 -13.79
N ALA A 465 -13.46 -0.77 -12.49
CA ALA A 465 -12.16 -1.11 -11.90
C ALA A 465 -11.82 -2.61 -12.07
N VAL A 466 -12.81 -3.51 -11.97
CA VAL A 466 -12.62 -4.95 -12.26
C VAL A 466 -12.24 -5.15 -13.73
N ILE A 467 -12.96 -4.52 -14.68
CA ILE A 467 -12.62 -4.56 -16.10
C ILE A 467 -11.17 -4.08 -16.33
N GLY A 468 -10.81 -2.94 -15.74
CA GLY A 468 -9.46 -2.38 -15.84
C GLY A 468 -8.39 -3.35 -15.31
N ARG A 469 -8.60 -3.98 -14.15
CA ARG A 469 -7.65 -4.98 -13.62
C ARG A 469 -7.50 -6.18 -14.54
N ILE A 470 -8.59 -6.72 -15.07
CA ILE A 470 -8.56 -7.90 -15.95
C ILE A 470 -7.83 -7.58 -17.25
N TYR A 471 -8.09 -6.42 -17.85
CA TYR A 471 -7.36 -5.95 -19.02
C TYR A 471 -5.85 -5.92 -18.76
N GLY A 472 -5.42 -5.28 -17.66
CA GLY A 472 -4.01 -5.18 -17.30
C GLY A 472 -3.37 -6.55 -17.08
N ILE A 473 -4.05 -7.45 -16.37
CA ILE A 473 -3.57 -8.81 -16.09
C ILE A 473 -3.46 -9.62 -17.40
N ALA A 474 -4.45 -9.53 -18.28
CA ALA A 474 -4.42 -10.28 -19.55
C ALA A 474 -3.33 -9.74 -20.49
N LEU A 475 -3.18 -8.42 -20.60
CA LEU A 475 -2.09 -7.79 -21.37
C LEU A 475 -0.72 -8.26 -20.90
N LEU A 476 -0.51 -8.30 -19.58
CA LEU A 476 0.72 -8.79 -18.97
C LEU A 476 1.00 -10.26 -19.38
N HIS A 477 0.02 -11.16 -19.28
CA HIS A 477 0.21 -12.57 -19.65
C HIS A 477 0.49 -12.75 -21.15
N VAL A 478 -0.13 -11.95 -22.02
CA VAL A 478 0.15 -11.97 -23.46
C VAL A 478 1.57 -11.50 -23.76
N MET A 479 2.09 -10.51 -23.02
CA MET A 479 3.48 -10.07 -23.15
C MET A 479 4.48 -11.10 -22.64
N VAL A 480 4.19 -11.75 -21.52
CA VAL A 480 5.00 -12.88 -21.02
C VAL A 480 5.04 -14.02 -22.03
N LEU A 481 3.89 -14.37 -22.65
CA LEU A 481 3.84 -15.39 -23.71
C LEU A 481 4.75 -15.04 -24.89
N ARG A 482 4.74 -13.78 -25.34
CA ARG A 482 5.63 -13.32 -26.42
C ARG A 482 7.10 -13.45 -26.04
N SER A 483 7.46 -13.03 -24.83
CA SER A 483 8.83 -13.11 -24.31
C SER A 483 9.33 -14.56 -24.29
N ARG A 484 8.53 -15.46 -23.73
CA ARG A 484 8.88 -16.89 -23.60
C ARG A 484 9.06 -17.58 -24.95
N THR A 485 8.19 -17.24 -25.91
CA THR A 485 8.25 -17.82 -27.25
C THR A 485 9.47 -17.30 -28.02
N SER A 486 9.81 -16.02 -27.86
CA SER A 486 10.99 -15.41 -28.52
C SER A 486 12.31 -15.97 -27.97
N ASN A 487 12.34 -16.31 -26.67
CA ASN A 487 13.50 -16.89 -26.01
C ASN A 487 13.62 -18.43 -26.15
N ASN A 488 12.80 -19.08 -26.98
CA ASN A 488 12.71 -20.55 -27.12
C ASN A 488 12.54 -21.30 -25.78
N SER A 489 11.99 -20.64 -24.77
CA SER A 489 11.65 -21.27 -23.50
C SER A 489 10.32 -22.03 -23.66
N LEU A 490 10.25 -23.25 -23.12
CA LEU A 490 8.99 -23.98 -23.05
C LEU A 490 7.96 -23.16 -22.26
N PRO A 491 6.67 -23.17 -22.63
CA PRO A 491 5.63 -22.56 -21.80
C PRO A 491 5.67 -23.21 -20.42
N GLY A 492 6.25 -22.50 -19.45
CA GLY A 492 6.36 -22.95 -18.06
C GLY A 492 5.02 -22.83 -17.32
N ASP A 493 5.07 -22.75 -15.99
CA ASP A 493 3.88 -22.42 -15.20
C ASP A 493 3.37 -21.00 -15.55
N SER A 494 2.11 -20.73 -15.28
CA SER A 494 1.47 -19.41 -15.37
C SER A 494 2.10 -18.34 -14.46
N GLU A 495 3.03 -18.72 -13.58
CA GLU A 495 3.78 -17.80 -12.73
C GLU A 495 4.80 -17.02 -13.56
N ILE A 496 4.87 -15.71 -13.31
CA ILE A 496 5.73 -14.77 -14.04
C ILE A 496 7.09 -14.73 -13.33
N ASP A 497 8.19 -14.82 -14.08
CA ASP A 497 9.53 -14.69 -13.53
C ASP A 497 9.97 -13.21 -13.44
N PRO A 498 10.76 -12.81 -12.42
CA PRO A 498 11.33 -11.47 -12.31
C PRO A 498 12.02 -10.91 -13.55
N GLN A 499 12.71 -11.73 -14.33
CA GLN A 499 13.39 -11.25 -15.52
C GLN A 499 12.38 -10.91 -16.63
N GLU A 500 11.31 -11.69 -16.74
CA GLU A 500 10.23 -11.47 -17.71
C GLU A 500 9.46 -10.17 -17.46
N ALA A 501 9.29 -9.79 -16.18
CA ALA A 501 8.59 -8.57 -15.81
C ALA A 501 9.37 -7.29 -16.16
N ASN A 502 10.70 -7.34 -16.09
CA ASN A 502 11.55 -6.18 -16.39
C ASN A 502 11.71 -5.94 -17.90
N GLU A 503 11.50 -6.95 -18.74
CA GLU A 503 11.67 -6.88 -20.19
C GLU A 503 10.38 -6.53 -20.96
N ILE A 504 9.24 -6.38 -20.28
CA ILE A 504 7.91 -6.17 -20.91
C ILE A 504 7.92 -5.03 -21.93
N GLY A 505 8.61 -3.92 -21.63
CA GLY A 505 8.68 -2.77 -22.54
C GLY A 505 9.41 -3.08 -23.85
N ALA A 506 10.50 -3.86 -23.80
CA ALA A 506 11.26 -4.26 -24.98
C ALA A 506 10.49 -5.34 -25.76
N THR A 507 9.87 -6.29 -25.05
CA THR A 507 9.02 -7.34 -25.60
C THR A 507 7.80 -6.77 -26.31
N LEU A 508 7.19 -5.68 -25.81
CA LEU A 508 6.09 -5.01 -26.50
C LEU A 508 6.52 -4.38 -27.82
N SER A 509 7.68 -3.72 -27.85
CA SER A 509 8.23 -3.16 -29.09
C SER A 509 8.48 -4.26 -30.12
N ASP A 510 9.13 -5.35 -29.70
CA ASP A 510 9.36 -6.53 -30.55
C ASP A 510 8.04 -7.12 -31.07
N ALA A 511 7.04 -7.29 -30.20
CA ALA A 511 5.74 -7.85 -30.54
C ALA A 511 5.02 -7.03 -31.63
N MET A 512 5.13 -5.70 -31.58
CA MET A 512 4.51 -4.80 -32.56
C MET A 512 5.25 -4.78 -33.90
N THR A 513 6.56 -5.07 -33.92
CA THR A 513 7.37 -5.03 -35.14
C THR A 513 7.54 -6.39 -35.82
N ASN A 514 7.57 -7.49 -35.08
CA ASN A 514 7.92 -8.83 -35.58
C ASN A 514 6.68 -9.74 -35.72
N ILE A 515 5.89 -9.48 -36.77
CA ILE A 515 4.63 -10.20 -37.09
C ILE A 515 4.85 -11.35 -38.09
N SER A 516 5.96 -12.08 -37.96
CA SER A 516 6.32 -13.11 -38.94
C SER A 516 5.56 -14.42 -38.79
N ASP A 517 4.90 -14.66 -37.65
CA ASP A 517 4.22 -15.91 -37.30
C ASP A 517 2.73 -15.71 -36.92
N GLU A 518 1.95 -16.79 -36.97
CA GLU A 518 0.51 -16.78 -36.63
C GLU A 518 0.26 -16.29 -35.20
N LEU A 519 1.14 -16.65 -34.26
CA LEU A 519 1.09 -16.19 -32.88
C LEU A 519 1.30 -14.67 -32.80
N GLY A 520 2.27 -14.11 -33.54
CA GLY A 520 2.48 -12.67 -33.64
C GLY A 520 1.24 -11.93 -34.15
N VAL A 521 0.55 -12.45 -35.18
CA VAL A 521 -0.73 -11.88 -35.66
C VAL A 521 -1.79 -11.88 -34.57
N GLN A 522 -1.94 -12.98 -33.84
CA GLN A 522 -2.90 -13.08 -32.74
C GLN A 522 -2.58 -12.11 -31.59
N ILE A 523 -1.31 -11.95 -31.23
CA ILE A 523 -0.85 -11.03 -30.20
C ILE A 523 -1.09 -9.58 -30.60
N VAL A 524 -0.73 -9.17 -31.83
CA VAL A 524 -0.98 -7.81 -32.31
C VAL A 524 -2.48 -7.51 -32.36
N THR A 525 -3.30 -8.49 -32.78
CA THR A 525 -4.77 -8.35 -32.77
C THR A 525 -5.29 -8.14 -31.34
N PHE A 526 -4.79 -8.92 -30.37
CA PHE A 526 -5.12 -8.77 -28.96
C PHE A 526 -4.72 -7.39 -28.41
N LEU A 527 -3.48 -6.97 -28.65
CA LEU A 527 -2.96 -5.66 -28.24
C LEU A 527 -3.73 -4.50 -28.88
N SER A 528 -4.13 -4.64 -30.14
CA SER A 528 -4.94 -3.63 -30.84
C SER A 528 -6.33 -3.51 -30.21
N ARG A 529 -6.95 -4.62 -29.84
CA ARG A 529 -8.28 -4.64 -29.20
C ARG A 529 -8.25 -4.09 -27.77
N PHE A 530 -7.31 -4.56 -26.96
CA PHE A 530 -7.32 -4.33 -25.51
C PHE A 530 -6.25 -3.36 -25.04
N GLY A 531 -5.05 -3.39 -25.62
CA GLY A 531 -3.92 -2.54 -25.25
C GLY A 531 -4.09 -1.08 -25.68
N HIS A 532 -4.63 -0.84 -26.87
CA HIS A 532 -4.87 0.53 -27.36
C HIS A 532 -5.84 1.32 -26.44
N PRO A 533 -7.06 0.84 -26.13
CA PRO A 533 -8.02 1.58 -25.31
C PRO A 533 -7.76 1.49 -23.79
N PHE A 534 -6.75 0.72 -23.36
CA PHE A 534 -6.53 0.43 -21.95
C PHE A 534 -6.27 1.70 -21.10
N PRO A 535 -5.35 2.61 -21.48
CA PRO A 535 -5.14 3.85 -20.73
C PRO A 535 -6.37 4.75 -20.65
N GLU A 536 -7.18 4.83 -21.72
CA GLU A 536 -8.43 5.61 -21.73
C GLU A 536 -9.47 5.02 -20.77
N ARG A 537 -9.55 3.69 -20.67
CA ARG A 537 -10.42 3.02 -19.69
C ARG A 537 -9.97 3.29 -18.27
N LEU A 538 -8.66 3.23 -17.99
CA LEU A 538 -8.12 3.56 -16.68
C LEU A 538 -8.42 5.01 -16.31
N LEU A 539 -8.24 5.93 -17.27
CA LEU A 539 -8.57 7.35 -17.11
C LEU A 539 -10.05 7.55 -16.72
N THR A 540 -10.96 6.85 -17.42
CA THR A 540 -12.40 6.89 -17.12
C THR A 540 -12.69 6.43 -15.68
N VAL A 541 -11.99 5.40 -15.18
CA VAL A 541 -12.16 4.93 -13.79
C VAL A 541 -11.67 5.98 -12.78
N LEU A 542 -10.58 6.68 -13.08
CA LEU A 542 -10.09 7.78 -12.25
C LEU A 542 -11.09 8.94 -12.23
N GLU A 543 -11.71 9.29 -13.36
CA GLU A 543 -12.76 10.30 -13.45
C GLU A 543 -14.02 9.89 -12.65
N MET A 544 -14.43 8.61 -12.71
CA MET A 544 -15.52 8.08 -11.88
C MET A 544 -15.22 8.20 -10.38
N PHE A 545 -13.96 7.98 -9.97
CA PHE A 545 -13.55 8.21 -8.59
C PHE A 545 -13.66 9.68 -8.21
N ILE A 546 -13.17 10.60 -9.04
CA ILE A 546 -13.31 12.05 -8.81
C ILE A 546 -14.79 12.42 -8.61
N GLY A 547 -15.67 11.98 -9.52
CA GLY A 547 -17.11 12.23 -9.39
C GLY A 547 -17.73 11.61 -8.13
N SER A 548 -17.21 10.46 -7.68
CA SER A 548 -17.66 9.83 -6.42
C SER A 548 -17.26 10.65 -5.18
N THR A 549 -16.18 11.43 -5.25
CA THR A 549 -15.77 12.29 -4.12
C THR A 549 -16.66 13.51 -3.91
N ASP A 550 -17.52 13.86 -4.86
CA ASP A 550 -18.49 14.96 -4.74
C ASP A 550 -19.81 14.53 -4.07
N LEU A 551 -19.94 13.25 -3.75
CA LEU A 551 -21.14 12.67 -3.13
C LEU A 551 -21.26 13.02 -1.65
N LYS A 552 -22.49 12.98 -1.15
CA LYS A 552 -22.83 13.10 0.28
C LYS A 552 -23.66 11.90 0.71
N LEU A 553 -23.50 11.50 1.96
CA LEU A 553 -24.30 10.46 2.59
C LEU A 553 -24.68 10.92 4.00
N ASP A 554 -25.98 10.98 4.28
CA ASP A 554 -26.54 11.56 5.50
C ASP A 554 -26.06 13.00 5.74
N GLY A 555 -25.89 13.77 4.66
CA GLY A 555 -25.34 15.13 4.70
C GLY A 555 -23.82 15.19 4.95
N VAL A 556 -23.14 14.06 5.18
CA VAL A 556 -21.69 13.99 5.37
C VAL A 556 -21.00 13.88 4.00
N PRO A 557 -20.11 14.81 3.62
CA PRO A 557 -19.38 14.72 2.36
C PRO A 557 -18.48 13.49 2.32
N PHE A 558 -18.17 13.00 1.12
CA PHE A 558 -17.24 11.89 0.94
C PHE A 558 -15.86 12.23 1.50
N GLN A 559 -15.49 11.60 2.61
CA GLN A 559 -14.26 11.96 3.34
C GLN A 559 -13.16 10.90 3.28
N ALA A 560 -13.51 9.61 3.12
CA ALA A 560 -12.51 8.56 3.11
C ALA A 560 -12.98 7.33 2.33
N PRO A 561 -12.33 6.97 1.21
CA PRO A 561 -12.45 5.64 0.65
C PRO A 561 -11.71 4.63 1.54
N PHE A 562 -12.10 3.37 1.49
CA PHE A 562 -11.33 2.29 2.10
C PHE A 562 -10.08 1.97 1.27
N ARG A 563 -9.07 1.37 1.92
CA ARG A 563 -7.74 1.10 1.36
C ARG A 563 -7.76 0.50 -0.05
N ASP A 564 -8.61 -0.50 -0.32
CA ASP A 564 -8.60 -1.19 -1.61
C ASP A 564 -8.91 -0.24 -2.78
N MET A 565 -9.84 0.71 -2.59
CA MET A 565 -10.12 1.74 -3.60
C MET A 565 -8.93 2.69 -3.76
N VAL A 566 -8.24 3.07 -2.68
CA VAL A 566 -7.02 3.89 -2.76
C VAL A 566 -5.94 3.17 -3.58
N LEU A 567 -5.75 1.87 -3.34
CA LEU A 567 -4.78 1.07 -4.07
C LEU A 567 -5.15 0.93 -5.55
N ASP A 568 -6.44 0.77 -5.87
CA ASP A 568 -6.92 0.79 -7.27
C ASP A 568 -6.50 2.08 -7.99
N ILE A 569 -6.76 3.25 -7.39
CA ILE A 569 -6.39 4.55 -7.97
C ILE A 569 -4.88 4.67 -8.21
N LEU A 570 -4.07 4.22 -7.27
CA LEU A 570 -2.62 4.24 -7.40
C LEU A 570 -2.12 3.27 -8.49
N ILE A 571 -2.68 2.06 -8.55
CA ILE A 571 -2.35 1.06 -9.58
C ILE A 571 -2.70 1.61 -10.97
N PHE A 572 -3.90 2.16 -11.15
CA PHE A 572 -4.33 2.67 -12.45
C PHE A 572 -3.51 3.89 -12.87
N SER A 573 -3.18 4.78 -11.94
CA SER A 573 -2.28 5.91 -12.22
C SER A 573 -0.90 5.42 -12.62
N ARG A 574 -0.33 4.44 -11.91
CA ARG A 574 0.96 3.83 -12.24
C ARG A 574 0.94 3.24 -13.66
N SER A 575 -0.08 2.47 -14.02
CA SER A 575 -0.19 1.86 -15.36
C SER A 575 -0.28 2.90 -16.48
N ILE A 576 -0.93 4.06 -16.25
CA ILE A 576 -0.96 5.16 -17.22
C ILE A 576 0.45 5.76 -17.42
N VAL A 577 1.20 5.96 -16.32
CA VAL A 577 2.58 6.48 -16.39
C VAL A 577 3.50 5.48 -17.11
N GLU A 578 3.43 4.20 -16.74
CA GLU A 578 4.21 3.14 -17.39
C GLU A 578 3.91 3.06 -18.89
N ASN A 579 2.63 3.17 -19.29
CA ASN A 579 2.26 3.17 -20.70
C ASN A 579 2.87 4.36 -21.47
N ASN A 580 2.86 5.57 -20.92
CA ASN A 580 3.51 6.72 -21.54
C ASN A 580 5.02 6.56 -21.60
N SER A 581 5.63 6.00 -20.55
CA SER A 581 7.06 5.71 -20.54
C SER A 581 7.45 4.77 -21.67
N ILE A 582 6.66 3.71 -21.90
CA ILE A 582 6.91 2.75 -23.00
C ILE A 582 6.73 3.44 -24.36
N ASN A 583 5.73 4.30 -24.52
CA ASN A 583 5.52 5.04 -25.79
C ASN A 583 6.69 5.98 -26.11
N VAL A 584 7.20 6.71 -25.13
CA VAL A 584 8.34 7.64 -25.30
C VAL A 584 9.63 6.86 -25.57
N ARG A 585 9.92 5.84 -24.77
CA ARG A 585 11.26 5.22 -24.78
C ARG A 585 11.41 4.10 -25.81
N ASN A 586 10.33 3.39 -26.14
CA ASN A 586 10.44 2.14 -26.90
C ASN A 586 9.66 2.14 -28.22
N LEU A 587 8.57 2.92 -28.34
CA LEU A 587 7.69 2.82 -29.52
C LEU A 587 7.77 4.02 -30.46
N TYR A 588 7.36 5.20 -30.01
CA TYR A 588 7.09 6.34 -30.88
C TYR A 588 7.95 7.57 -30.59
N GLY A 589 8.79 7.54 -29.55
CA GLY A 589 9.57 8.73 -29.16
C GLY A 589 8.72 9.85 -28.53
N ARG A 590 7.41 9.63 -28.38
CA ARG A 590 6.44 10.64 -27.93
C ARG A 590 5.40 10.11 -26.97
N MET A 591 4.87 11.00 -26.15
CA MET A 591 3.72 10.72 -25.29
C MET A 591 2.43 10.55 -26.12
N ARG A 592 1.39 9.99 -25.50
CA ARG A 592 0.06 9.88 -26.13
C ARG A 592 -0.59 11.25 -26.30
N ASP A 593 -1.47 11.36 -27.30
CA ASP A 593 -2.16 12.61 -27.63
C ASP A 593 -3.01 13.17 -26.47
N ASN A 594 -3.55 12.28 -25.62
CA ASN A 594 -4.35 12.65 -24.45
C ASN A 594 -3.55 12.76 -23.14
N ALA A 595 -2.22 12.77 -23.20
CA ALA A 595 -1.41 12.72 -21.99
C ALA A 595 -1.56 13.96 -21.09
N ASP A 596 -1.87 15.12 -21.65
CA ASP A 596 -2.19 16.31 -20.84
C ASP A 596 -3.47 16.10 -20.01
N GLN A 597 -4.50 15.47 -20.57
CA GLN A 597 -5.70 15.09 -19.82
C GLN A 597 -5.38 14.07 -18.73
N GLN A 598 -4.51 13.09 -19.02
CA GLN A 598 -4.08 12.10 -18.03
C GLN A 598 -3.37 12.76 -16.83
N VAL A 599 -2.48 13.72 -17.09
CA VAL A 599 -1.81 14.51 -16.06
C VAL A 599 -2.82 15.29 -15.22
N LEU A 600 -3.81 15.93 -15.85
CA LEU A 600 -4.86 16.68 -15.15
C LEU A 600 -5.70 15.78 -14.23
N VAL A 601 -6.12 14.61 -14.71
CA VAL A 601 -6.94 13.68 -13.91
C VAL A 601 -6.13 13.09 -12.75
N ILE A 602 -4.87 12.70 -12.97
CA ILE A 602 -4.00 12.21 -11.89
C ILE A 602 -3.76 13.32 -10.85
N ALA A 603 -3.56 14.57 -11.28
CA ALA A 603 -3.41 15.70 -10.38
C ALA A 603 -4.67 15.98 -9.55
N GLU A 604 -5.85 15.90 -10.17
CA GLU A 604 -7.11 16.07 -9.46
C GLU A 604 -7.34 14.93 -8.45
N CYS A 605 -7.04 13.67 -8.79
CA CYS A 605 -7.07 12.56 -7.83
C CYS A 605 -6.13 12.79 -6.63
N ALA A 606 -4.91 13.27 -6.86
CA ALA A 606 -3.96 13.59 -5.80
C ALA A 606 -4.51 14.71 -4.89
N LYS A 607 -5.11 15.74 -5.48
CA LYS A 607 -5.78 16.82 -4.75
C LYS A 607 -6.98 16.32 -3.93
N ARG A 608 -7.77 15.38 -4.46
CA ARG A 608 -8.86 14.74 -3.70
C ARG A 608 -8.33 14.00 -2.48
N PHE A 609 -7.26 13.20 -2.61
CA PHE A 609 -6.64 12.54 -1.44
C PHE A 609 -6.05 13.55 -0.44
N SER A 610 -5.44 14.62 -0.92
CA SER A 610 -4.95 15.71 -0.07
C SER A 610 -6.09 16.34 0.74
N ASN A 611 -7.23 16.62 0.12
CA ASN A 611 -8.40 17.20 0.79
C ASN A 611 -9.02 16.27 1.84
N MET A 612 -8.92 14.95 1.65
CA MET A 612 -9.37 13.94 2.63
C MET A 612 -8.49 13.92 3.90
N VAL A 613 -7.32 14.54 3.85
CA VAL A 613 -6.34 14.61 4.94
C VAL A 613 -6.28 16.00 5.56
N ALA A 614 -6.40 17.02 4.73
CA ALA A 614 -6.23 18.41 5.11
C ALA A 614 -7.34 18.85 6.08
N SER A 615 -6.94 19.19 7.30
CA SER A 615 -7.79 19.95 8.23
C SER A 615 -7.15 21.33 8.43
N PRO A 616 -7.90 22.35 8.87
CA PRO A 616 -7.33 23.68 9.18
C PRO A 616 -6.20 23.65 10.23
N VAL A 617 -6.00 22.52 10.92
CA VAL A 617 -5.03 22.33 12.00
C VAL A 617 -3.96 21.29 11.63
N LYS A 618 -4.18 20.47 10.60
CA LYS A 618 -3.33 19.33 10.24
C LYS A 618 -2.82 19.45 8.81
N SER A 619 -1.51 19.67 8.69
CA SER A 619 -0.84 19.65 7.39
C SER A 619 -0.72 18.21 6.85
N ILE A 620 -0.54 18.09 5.53
CA ILE A 620 -0.34 16.79 4.86
C ILE A 620 0.93 16.12 5.40
N GLU A 621 1.97 16.88 5.70
CA GLU A 621 3.23 16.41 6.27
C GLU A 621 3.03 15.82 7.66
N ALA A 622 2.25 16.49 8.51
CA ALA A 622 1.91 15.98 9.83
C ALA A 622 1.10 14.67 9.73
N ALA A 623 0.16 14.58 8.78
CA ALA A 623 -0.59 13.35 8.53
C ALA A 623 0.29 12.22 7.99
N PHE A 624 1.22 12.53 7.10
CA PHE A 624 2.21 11.60 6.56
C PHE A 624 3.14 11.09 7.68
N ALA A 625 3.64 11.99 8.51
CA ALA A 625 4.43 11.64 9.68
C ALA A 625 3.63 10.81 10.71
N GLY A 626 2.31 10.95 10.73
CA GLY A 626 1.39 10.13 11.52
C GLY A 626 1.07 8.77 10.89
N GLY A 627 1.63 8.44 9.72
CA GLY A 627 1.42 7.17 9.04
C GLY A 627 0.11 7.08 8.25
N CYS A 628 -0.47 8.21 7.82
CA CYS A 628 -1.73 8.22 7.07
C CYS A 628 -1.54 7.72 5.63
N VAL A 629 -2.36 6.73 5.23
CA VAL A 629 -2.33 6.16 3.88
C VAL A 629 -2.65 7.21 2.82
N PHE A 630 -3.71 8.00 2.98
CA PHE A 630 -4.09 9.02 1.99
C PHE A 630 -3.01 10.09 1.78
N ALA A 631 -2.30 10.48 2.83
CA ALA A 631 -1.19 11.43 2.73
C ALA A 631 0.00 10.79 1.97
N ALA A 632 0.28 9.52 2.22
CA ALA A 632 1.29 8.77 1.47
C ALA A 632 0.89 8.58 0.00
N SER A 633 -0.38 8.27 -0.27
CA SER A 633 -0.94 8.15 -1.63
C SER A 633 -0.78 9.46 -2.40
N THR A 634 -1.09 10.60 -1.76
CA THR A 634 -0.89 11.93 -2.36
C THR A 634 0.57 12.11 -2.81
N LYS A 635 1.54 11.81 -1.95
CA LYS A 635 2.97 11.90 -2.32
C LYS A 635 3.36 10.99 -3.48
N VAL A 636 2.86 9.76 -3.52
CA VAL A 636 3.12 8.83 -4.62
C VAL A 636 2.53 9.35 -5.93
N MET A 637 1.32 9.88 -5.91
CA MET A 637 0.71 10.48 -7.11
C MET A 637 1.47 11.72 -7.59
N MET A 638 2.01 12.54 -6.68
CA MET A 638 2.86 13.66 -7.07
C MET A 638 4.13 13.19 -7.78
N ALA A 639 4.76 12.11 -7.30
CA ALA A 639 5.91 11.50 -7.98
C ALA A 639 5.55 10.97 -9.38
N PHE A 640 4.36 10.38 -9.56
CA PHE A 640 3.86 10.01 -10.88
C PHE A 640 3.72 11.21 -11.82
N LEU A 641 3.27 12.35 -11.32
CA LEU A 641 3.18 13.59 -12.09
C LEU A 641 4.56 14.17 -12.43
N ASP A 642 5.55 14.04 -11.55
CA ASP A 642 6.94 14.41 -11.83
C ASP A 642 7.49 13.56 -12.97
N ILE A 643 7.31 12.24 -12.93
CA ILE A 643 7.73 11.32 -14.00
C ILE A 643 7.07 11.70 -15.33
N MET A 644 5.76 11.96 -15.33
CA MET A 644 5.06 12.39 -16.55
C MET A 644 5.59 13.71 -17.12
N ARG A 645 5.98 14.66 -16.25
CA ARG A 645 6.60 15.93 -16.68
C ARG A 645 7.99 15.70 -17.29
N ASP A 646 8.77 14.79 -16.72
CA ASP A 646 10.09 14.46 -17.27
C ASP A 646 9.98 13.71 -18.60
N LEU A 647 9.04 12.78 -18.74
CA LEU A 647 8.73 12.12 -20.01
C LEU A 647 8.29 13.13 -21.09
N LYS A 648 7.55 14.17 -20.70
CA LYS A 648 7.16 15.24 -21.64
C LYS A 648 8.39 16.01 -22.15
N ARG A 649 9.33 16.33 -21.24
CA ARG A 649 10.61 16.95 -21.63
C ARG A 649 11.43 16.04 -22.53
N GLU A 650 11.51 14.74 -22.24
CA GLU A 650 12.19 13.75 -23.10
C GLU A 650 11.56 13.69 -24.50
N SER A 651 10.22 13.67 -24.58
CA SER A 651 9.47 13.70 -25.85
C SER A 651 9.70 14.98 -26.66
N ASP A 652 9.75 16.14 -26.00
CA ASP A 652 9.96 17.43 -26.66
C ASP A 652 11.40 17.56 -27.19
N LEU A 653 12.38 16.99 -26.46
CA LEU A 653 13.78 16.91 -26.90
C LEU A 653 13.98 15.91 -28.04
N GLY A 654 13.27 14.77 -28.04
CA GLY A 654 13.29 13.79 -29.12
C GLY A 654 12.70 14.31 -30.43
N ASN A 655 11.71 15.21 -30.35
CA ASN A 655 11.16 15.93 -31.50
C ASN A 655 12.08 17.07 -32.00
N ALA A 656 13.08 17.47 -31.21
CA ALA A 656 14.13 18.41 -31.59
C ALA A 656 15.36 17.66 -32.16
N GLY A 657 15.17 16.95 -33.29
CA GLY A 657 16.29 16.42 -34.10
C GLY A 657 17.15 17.54 -34.70
N PRO A 658 18.40 17.26 -35.09
CA PRO A 658 19.58 18.09 -34.90
C PRO A 658 19.49 19.49 -35.53
N LEU A 659 20.05 20.49 -34.82
CA LEU A 659 20.40 21.78 -35.41
C LEU A 659 21.06 21.55 -36.78
N PRO A 660 20.62 22.26 -37.85
CA PRO A 660 21.22 22.08 -39.15
C PRO A 660 22.71 22.35 -39.04
N ALA A 661 23.51 21.36 -39.47
CA ALA A 661 24.93 21.55 -39.71
C ALA A 661 25.10 22.83 -40.53
N ALA A 662 25.93 23.73 -40.00
CA ALA A 662 26.33 24.94 -40.69
C ALA A 662 26.91 24.55 -42.06
N ALA A 663 26.15 24.83 -43.12
CA ALA A 663 26.63 24.78 -44.48
C ALA A 663 26.11 26.03 -45.22
N GLY A 664 27.07 26.88 -45.60
CA GLY A 664 26.97 27.66 -46.82
C GLY A 664 26.18 28.97 -46.74
N THR A 665 26.90 30.06 -46.52
CA THR A 665 26.61 31.36 -47.11
C THR A 665 26.30 31.24 -48.61
N SER A 666 25.12 31.71 -49.07
CA SER A 666 24.96 32.52 -50.30
C SER A 666 23.48 32.85 -50.62
N ALA A 667 23.13 34.12 -50.47
CA ALA A 667 22.34 35.01 -51.34
C ALA A 667 20.94 34.65 -51.91
N GLU A 668 20.05 35.65 -51.73
CA GLU A 668 18.92 36.11 -52.57
C GLU A 668 17.50 35.51 -52.42
N GLY A 669 16.60 36.34 -51.87
CA GLY A 669 15.39 36.78 -52.59
C GLY A 669 14.01 36.28 -52.10
N PRO A 670 12.99 37.14 -51.89
CA PRO A 670 11.79 36.82 -51.11
C PRO A 670 10.56 36.40 -51.95
N GLY A 671 9.71 35.54 -51.38
CA GLY A 671 8.45 35.10 -51.98
C GLY A 671 7.29 35.11 -50.97
N ILE A 672 6.26 35.88 -51.30
CA ILE A 672 5.10 36.31 -50.51
C ILE A 672 3.88 35.40 -50.74
N ARG A 673 2.93 35.40 -49.77
CA ARG A 673 1.49 35.01 -49.78
C ARG A 673 1.14 33.52 -49.56
N SER A 674 0.05 33.13 -48.88
CA SER A 674 -1.12 33.86 -48.33
C SER A 674 -1.94 32.96 -47.39
N SER A 675 -2.53 33.61 -46.38
CA SER A 675 -3.78 33.36 -45.61
C SER A 675 -4.87 32.49 -46.25
N ALA A 676 -5.80 31.86 -45.50
CA ALA A 676 -6.70 32.44 -44.46
C ALA A 676 -7.24 31.33 -43.51
N SER A 677 -7.36 31.54 -42.20
CA SER A 677 -8.28 32.39 -41.39
C SER A 677 -9.70 31.84 -41.25
N GLU A 678 -10.11 31.63 -40.00
CA GLU A 678 -11.38 32.00 -39.34
C GLU A 678 -11.46 31.14 -38.05
N GLN A 679 -11.93 31.52 -36.87
CA GLN A 679 -12.34 32.78 -36.22
C GLN A 679 -12.67 32.33 -34.77
N ASN A 680 -12.08 32.97 -33.76
CA ASN A 680 -12.50 32.82 -32.35
C ASN A 680 -13.81 33.61 -32.13
N PRO A 681 -14.70 33.27 -31.17
CA PRO A 681 -14.51 33.82 -29.81
C PRO A 681 -15.07 32.98 -28.65
N GLY A 682 -14.42 33.08 -27.48
CA GLY A 682 -14.99 32.53 -26.24
C GLY A 682 -14.03 32.53 -25.04
N SER A 683 -13.35 33.65 -24.81
CA SER A 683 -12.49 33.83 -23.63
C SER A 683 -13.30 33.87 -22.34
N LEU A 684 -13.22 32.80 -21.55
CA LEU A 684 -13.54 32.79 -20.11
C LEU A 684 -12.28 32.40 -19.33
N TRP A 685 -11.22 33.18 -19.55
CA TRP A 685 -10.01 33.12 -18.72
C TRP A 685 -10.22 34.09 -17.55
N SER A 686 -10.55 33.56 -16.37
CA SER A 686 -10.16 34.22 -15.13
C SER A 686 -8.77 33.71 -14.80
N THR A 687 -7.80 34.57 -15.09
CA THR A 687 -6.40 34.42 -14.72
C THR A 687 -6.28 34.59 -13.20
N GLU A 688 -6.41 33.51 -12.45
CA GLU A 688 -5.88 33.45 -11.08
C GLU A 688 -4.61 32.60 -11.09
N LEU A 689 -3.51 33.25 -10.72
CA LEU A 689 -2.18 32.68 -10.66
C LEU A 689 -2.18 31.42 -9.79
N MET A 690 -1.71 30.32 -10.36
CA MET A 690 -1.15 29.21 -9.60
C MET A 690 -0.13 29.78 -8.60
N PRO A 691 -0.18 29.42 -7.30
CA PRO A 691 0.85 29.82 -6.35
C PRO A 691 2.16 29.13 -6.74
N ASN A 692 2.99 29.84 -7.50
CA ASN A 692 4.41 29.53 -7.66
C ASN A 692 5.09 29.76 -6.31
N SER A 693 5.25 28.71 -5.50
CA SER A 693 6.46 28.43 -4.71
C SER A 693 6.19 27.31 -3.70
N PHE A 694 6.37 26.07 -4.11
CA PHE A 694 6.90 25.06 -3.20
C PHE A 694 8.28 24.73 -3.75
N ASN A 695 9.33 25.15 -3.05
CA ASN A 695 10.71 24.84 -3.39
C ASN A 695 10.86 23.33 -3.52
N ALA A 696 10.93 22.86 -4.77
CA ALA A 696 11.00 21.45 -5.14
C ALA A 696 12.44 20.91 -5.13
N ASP A 697 13.42 21.72 -4.70
CA ASP A 697 14.86 21.41 -4.85
C ASP A 697 15.47 20.59 -3.70
N GLU A 698 14.70 20.17 -2.68
CA GLU A 698 15.26 19.41 -1.53
C GLU A 698 14.82 17.94 -1.42
N PHE A 699 13.99 17.44 -2.33
CA PHE A 699 13.38 16.10 -2.16
C PHE A 699 13.28 15.30 -3.47
N LEU A 700 14.43 15.00 -4.08
CA LEU A 700 14.49 13.98 -5.12
C LEU A 700 14.61 12.59 -4.47
N PHE A 701 13.50 11.85 -4.47
CA PHE A 701 13.55 10.38 -4.38
C PHE A 701 13.89 9.87 -5.78
N ASP A 702 14.99 9.11 -5.92
CA ASP A 702 15.34 8.50 -7.20
C ASP A 702 14.50 7.24 -7.43
N TRP A 703 13.41 7.42 -8.20
CA TRP A 703 12.48 6.36 -8.58
C TRP A 703 12.94 5.55 -9.78
N SER A 704 14.03 5.96 -10.44
CA SER A 704 14.49 5.34 -11.69
C SER A 704 14.82 3.86 -11.50
N THR A 705 15.56 3.53 -10.45
CA THR A 705 15.98 2.14 -10.16
C THR A 705 14.82 1.22 -9.75
N ILE A 706 13.73 1.76 -9.19
CA ILE A 706 12.60 0.96 -8.65
C ILE A 706 11.56 0.68 -9.73
N MET A 707 11.38 1.60 -10.67
CA MET A 707 10.52 1.43 -11.84
C MET A 707 11.21 0.69 -13.00
N GLY A 708 12.40 0.13 -12.77
CA GLY A 708 13.18 -0.58 -13.80
C GLY A 708 13.85 0.33 -14.83
N PHE A 709 14.01 1.63 -14.54
CA PHE A 709 14.77 2.54 -15.37
C PHE A 709 16.23 2.51 -14.96
N ASP A 710 16.95 1.48 -15.40
CA ASP A 710 18.40 1.55 -15.39
C ASP A 710 18.91 2.31 -16.63
N LYS A 711 19.88 3.19 -16.39
CA LYS A 711 20.32 4.27 -17.28
C LYS A 711 21.57 3.89 -18.09
N ASP A 712 21.93 2.61 -18.13
CA ASP A 712 23.24 2.14 -18.61
C ASP A 712 23.34 1.88 -20.12
N MET A 713 22.52 2.55 -20.94
CA MET A 713 22.60 2.50 -22.42
C MET A 713 22.80 3.88 -23.08
N LEU A 714 23.36 4.86 -22.36
CA LEU A 714 23.64 6.20 -22.90
C LEU A 714 25.08 6.67 -22.70
N ASN A 715 26.08 5.82 -22.96
CA ASN A 715 27.41 6.24 -23.46
C ASN A 715 28.27 5.03 -23.88
N ASN A 716 28.07 4.53 -25.10
CA ASN A 716 29.15 3.90 -25.86
C ASN A 716 29.73 4.99 -26.77
N ASP A 717 30.76 5.69 -26.28
CA ASP A 717 31.60 6.55 -27.11
C ASP A 717 32.26 5.69 -28.19
N SER A 718 31.82 5.87 -29.43
CA SER A 718 32.39 5.24 -30.60
C SER A 718 33.46 6.16 -31.20
N ASN A 719 34.71 5.74 -31.07
CA ASN A 719 35.83 5.96 -32.00
C ASN A 719 36.33 7.40 -32.26
N LEU A 720 37.55 7.69 -31.79
CA LEU A 720 38.53 8.46 -32.56
C LEU A 720 39.84 7.68 -32.65
N GLY A 721 40.22 7.33 -33.88
CA GLY A 721 41.37 6.50 -34.21
C GLY A 721 42.67 7.28 -34.45
N PHE A 722 43.78 6.54 -34.27
CA PHE A 722 45.10 6.59 -34.91
C PHE A 722 45.81 7.92 -35.21
N GLY A 723 47.06 8.02 -34.74
CA GLY A 723 48.20 8.27 -35.65
C GLY A 723 49.28 9.28 -35.22
N PHE A 724 50.47 8.74 -34.98
CA PHE A 724 51.83 9.33 -35.08
C PHE A 724 52.29 10.41 -34.08
N GLY A 725 53.43 10.11 -33.45
CA GLY A 725 54.24 10.98 -32.60
C GLY A 725 55.00 10.18 -31.57
#